data_AF-A0A0Q9XHD6-F1
#
_entry.id   AF-A0A0Q9XHD6-F1
#
_cell.length_a   1.000
_cell.length_b   1.000
_cell.length_c   1.000
_cell.angle_alpha   90.00
_cell.angle_beta   90.00
_cell.angle_gamma   90.00
#
_symmetry.space_group_name_H-M   'P 1'
#
loop_
_entity.id
_entity.type
_entity.pdbx_description
1 polymer ?
#
loop_
_entity_poly.entity_id
_entity_poly.type
_entity_poly.pdbx_seq_one_letter_code
_entity_poly.pdbx_strand_id
1 'polypeptide(L)'
;DFDETSKNFTLELIMKLDFQAFSEDIQDISNAATMELQIENGIMNIASIWKKQGFEMAYSRDGIYRIKNVDECFQLLEEHIVQISGMKSTRFVEPFIDIVDYWEKTLSYISETLEKALSVQRQWLYLENIFQGEDIRKQLPEEEKRFNAITDEFRLITAKMFEANTAVKATHLRAPPFVLNRFNRMDEHLELIQRALEIYLEAKRQLFPRFYFISNDDLLEILGNAKRPDLVQTHLKKLFDNLNKLELRRVGKALSRWQATAMYADDGECVEFLQVLYIDGPSERWLNQIEDFMIAIMKEQLKLTRGSLKKLVGNREKWISLWPGQLVLTTAQIQFTTDCTRSLIHCKMVDQKKPLRKLKRKQIKVLMRLSEMSRKDLSKIMRLKVNTLITLEIHGRDVLERMYKANCKDIGHFEWFSQLRFYWHRESELCVIRQTNTEQWYGYEYTGNSGRLVITPLTDRCYITLTTALHLHRGGSPKGPAGTGKTETVKDLGKAIGIWVIVTNCSEGLDFKSIGKNFSGLAQSGCWGCFDEFNRINIEVLSVVAQQIMSIMAALSANVKEFLFEGQTIKLKSTVGLFITMNPGYAGRTELPDNLKSMFRPISMMVPDNIIIAENLLFSDGFTNTRSLARKVFTLYELAKQQLSKQYHYDFGLRSMVALLRYAGRKRRQLPNTNEEEIVYLAMKDMNVARFTAADLPLFMGIMCDIFPGVSLPQIDYSDFNVAIYEEFKDNGLQAIQIAVKKVIELFETKNSRHSVMIIGDTGTAKSVTWRALQGAYCKMNAQRFQGWESVAVHPINPKALNLAELYGEYNLSTGEWLDGVLSSIMRIICADEDPTQKWLLFDGPVDAVWIENMNSVMDDNKLLTLINSERITMPPQVSLLFEVGDLAVASPATVSRC
;
A
#
# COMPACT_ATOMS: atom_id res chain seq x y z
N ASP A 1 -36.93 -39.09 64.76
CA ASP A 1 -36.83 -38.61 63.39
C ASP A 1 -38.12 -37.94 62.98
N PHE A 2 -38.01 -36.70 62.51
CA PHE A 2 -39.11 -35.92 61.96
C PHE A 2 -39.39 -36.46 60.56
N ASP A 3 -40.64 -36.82 60.28
CA ASP A 3 -41.08 -37.37 58.99
C ASP A 3 -42.33 -36.63 58.54
N GLU A 4 -42.12 -35.66 57.66
CA GLU A 4 -43.14 -34.79 57.07
C GLU A 4 -44.13 -35.53 56.16
N THR A 5 -43.82 -36.77 55.77
CA THR A 5 -44.69 -37.62 54.95
C THR A 5 -45.54 -38.60 55.77
N SER A 6 -45.33 -38.61 57.09
CA SER A 6 -46.08 -39.45 58.03
C SER A 6 -47.55 -39.07 58.08
N LYS A 7 -48.44 -40.08 58.12
CA LYS A 7 -49.88 -39.87 58.36
C LYS A 7 -50.20 -39.19 59.70
N ASN A 8 -49.23 -39.15 60.62
CA ASN A 8 -49.35 -38.50 61.92
C ASN A 8 -49.00 -37.01 61.88
N PHE A 9 -48.49 -36.48 60.77
CA PHE A 9 -48.23 -35.07 60.57
C PHE A 9 -49.53 -34.32 60.20
N THR A 10 -50.30 -33.96 61.22
CA THR A 10 -51.60 -33.27 61.09
C THR A 10 -51.49 -31.80 61.53
N LEU A 11 -52.44 -30.95 61.11
CA LEU A 11 -52.51 -29.54 61.54
C LEU A 11 -52.54 -29.43 63.08
N GLU A 12 -53.16 -30.40 63.75
CA GLU A 12 -53.22 -30.48 65.22
C GLU A 12 -51.84 -30.69 65.85
N LEU A 13 -50.93 -31.41 65.19
CA LEU A 13 -49.55 -31.59 65.63
C LEU A 13 -48.75 -30.28 65.52
N ILE A 14 -48.95 -29.52 64.43
CA ILE A 14 -48.31 -28.21 64.21
C ILE A 14 -48.75 -27.22 65.30
N MET A 15 -50.04 -27.23 65.67
CA MET A 15 -50.56 -26.41 66.77
C MET A 15 -50.04 -26.86 68.15
N LYS A 16 -49.90 -28.18 68.38
CA LYS A 16 -49.33 -28.72 69.64
C LYS A 16 -47.85 -28.39 69.84
N LEU A 17 -47.09 -28.30 68.75
CA LEU A 17 -45.66 -27.98 68.78
C LEU A 17 -45.39 -26.47 68.75
N ASP A 18 -46.45 -25.65 68.71
CA ASP A 18 -46.40 -24.18 68.76
C ASP A 18 -45.42 -23.56 67.74
N PHE A 19 -45.47 -24.04 66.49
CA PHE A 19 -44.60 -23.59 65.40
C PHE A 19 -44.67 -22.06 65.17
N GLN A 20 -45.77 -21.43 65.59
CA GLN A 20 -45.95 -19.98 65.50
C GLN A 20 -44.97 -19.22 66.42
N ALA A 21 -44.56 -19.79 67.56
CA ALA A 21 -43.59 -19.18 68.47
C ALA A 21 -42.15 -19.21 67.92
N PHE A 22 -41.86 -20.10 66.97
CA PHE A 22 -40.53 -20.28 66.34
C PHE A 22 -40.54 -19.93 64.85
N SER A 23 -41.46 -19.07 64.40
CA SER A 23 -41.65 -18.82 62.96
C SER A 23 -40.41 -18.21 62.30
N GLU A 24 -39.68 -17.35 63.01
CA GLU A 24 -38.43 -16.73 62.50
C GLU A 24 -37.32 -17.77 62.33
N ASP A 25 -37.11 -18.64 63.33
CA ASP A 25 -36.11 -19.71 63.26
C ASP A 25 -36.43 -20.72 62.14
N ILE A 26 -37.70 -21.09 61.98
CA ILE A 26 -38.16 -21.97 60.89
C ILE A 26 -37.96 -21.30 59.53
N GLN A 27 -38.25 -20.00 59.42
CA GLN A 27 -38.04 -19.24 58.19
C GLN A 27 -36.55 -19.16 57.83
N ASP A 28 -35.66 -18.95 58.81
CA ASP A 28 -34.22 -18.91 58.60
C ASP A 28 -33.66 -20.26 58.15
N ILE A 29 -34.08 -21.36 58.77
CA ILE A 29 -33.69 -22.73 58.37
C ILE A 29 -34.24 -23.06 56.97
N SER A 30 -35.51 -22.71 56.68
CA SER A 30 -36.13 -22.91 55.37
C SER A 30 -35.41 -22.11 54.27
N ASN A 31 -35.06 -20.85 54.56
CA ASN A 31 -34.30 -20.00 53.65
C ASN A 31 -32.89 -20.59 53.41
N ALA A 32 -32.19 -21.03 54.46
CA ALA A 32 -30.88 -21.66 54.34
C ALA A 32 -30.94 -22.92 53.47
N ALA A 33 -31.89 -23.82 53.75
CA ALA A 33 -32.11 -25.05 52.97
C ALA A 33 -32.48 -24.74 51.51
N THR A 34 -33.26 -23.69 51.25
CA THR A 34 -33.60 -23.27 49.88
C THR A 34 -32.37 -22.77 49.13
N MET A 35 -31.50 -22.00 49.79
CA MET A 35 -30.26 -21.50 49.18
C MET A 35 -29.24 -22.62 48.96
N GLU A 36 -29.11 -23.55 49.90
CA GLU A 36 -28.27 -24.75 49.77
C GLU A 36 -28.72 -25.63 48.60
N LEU A 37 -30.04 -25.86 48.47
CA LEU A 37 -30.62 -26.61 47.35
C LEU A 37 -30.35 -25.95 45.99
N GLN A 38 -30.31 -24.62 45.92
CA GLN A 38 -29.94 -23.90 44.70
C GLN A 38 -28.47 -24.14 44.32
N ILE A 39 -27.56 -24.11 45.30
CA ILE A 39 -26.13 -24.41 45.09
C ILE A 39 -25.96 -25.85 44.64
N GLU A 40 -26.61 -26.80 45.31
CA GLU A 40 -26.53 -28.23 44.99
C GLU A 40 -27.00 -28.50 43.54
N ASN A 41 -28.18 -27.98 43.17
CA ASN A 41 -28.71 -28.12 41.80
C ASN A 41 -27.80 -27.45 40.76
N GLY A 42 -27.23 -26.29 41.10
CA GLY A 42 -26.27 -25.58 40.25
C GLY A 42 -25.02 -26.41 39.96
N ILE A 43 -24.42 -26.99 41.00
CA ILE A 43 -23.24 -27.87 40.88
C ILE A 43 -23.57 -29.13 40.09
N MET A 44 -24.72 -29.77 40.35
CA MET A 44 -25.15 -30.95 39.59
C MET A 44 -25.34 -30.65 38.11
N ASN A 45 -25.90 -29.48 37.78
CA ASN A 45 -26.06 -29.04 36.41
C ASN A 45 -24.70 -28.87 35.72
N ILE A 46 -23.78 -28.12 36.34
CA ILE A 46 -22.40 -27.92 35.85
C ILE A 46 -21.72 -29.28 35.62
N ALA A 47 -21.78 -30.17 36.60
CA ALA A 47 -21.19 -31.51 36.49
C ALA A 47 -21.80 -32.34 35.35
N SER A 48 -23.10 -32.20 35.09
CA SER A 48 -23.79 -32.91 34.01
C SER A 48 -23.41 -32.40 32.61
N ILE A 49 -23.21 -31.08 32.47
CA ILE A 49 -22.79 -30.42 31.23
C ILE A 49 -21.36 -30.83 30.91
N TRP A 50 -20.43 -30.65 31.86
CA TRP A 50 -18.99 -30.93 31.66
C TRP A 50 -18.66 -32.41 31.49
N LYS A 51 -19.57 -33.32 31.86
CA LYS A 51 -19.47 -34.75 31.52
C LYS A 51 -19.65 -35.03 30.02
N LYS A 52 -20.36 -34.16 29.30
CA LYS A 52 -20.67 -34.30 27.87
C LYS A 52 -19.94 -33.28 27.00
N GLN A 53 -19.58 -32.14 27.58
CA GLN A 53 -18.94 -31.04 26.86
C GLN A 53 -17.61 -31.47 26.26
N GLY A 54 -17.47 -31.25 24.96
CA GLY A 54 -16.25 -31.44 24.18
C GLY A 54 -15.98 -30.20 23.32
N PHE A 55 -14.97 -30.31 22.45
CA PHE A 55 -14.64 -29.29 21.46
C PHE A 55 -14.18 -29.96 20.16
N GLU A 56 -14.30 -29.27 19.03
CA GLU A 56 -14.01 -29.88 17.72
C GLU A 56 -12.50 -29.93 17.49
N MET A 57 -11.98 -31.15 17.26
CA MET A 57 -10.63 -31.39 16.81
C MET A 57 -10.64 -32.09 15.45
N ALA A 58 -9.80 -31.62 14.53
CA ALA A 58 -9.68 -32.16 13.18
C ALA A 58 -8.31 -32.79 12.96
N TYR A 59 -8.28 -33.91 12.24
CA TYR A 59 -7.03 -34.48 11.76
C TYR A 59 -6.35 -33.51 10.80
N SER A 60 -5.04 -33.29 11.00
CA SER A 60 -4.25 -32.47 10.10
C SER A 60 -3.24 -33.30 9.29
N ARG A 61 -2.11 -33.66 9.89
CA ARG A 61 -1.02 -34.38 9.21
C ARG A 61 -0.20 -35.17 10.23
N ASP A 62 0.39 -36.28 9.78
CA ASP A 62 1.30 -37.12 10.56
C ASP A 62 0.77 -37.50 11.96
N GLY A 63 -0.53 -37.75 12.11
CA GLY A 63 -1.11 -38.09 13.42
C GLY A 63 -1.31 -36.92 14.39
N ILE A 64 -1.15 -35.68 13.95
CA ILE A 64 -1.42 -34.46 14.73
C ILE A 64 -2.87 -34.03 14.53
N TYR A 65 -3.55 -33.72 15.64
CA TYR A 65 -4.93 -33.25 15.66
C TYR A 65 -4.97 -31.77 16.08
N ARG A 66 -5.62 -30.94 15.27
CA ARG A 66 -5.74 -29.50 15.50
C ARG A 66 -7.07 -29.18 16.16
N ILE A 67 -7.03 -28.31 17.16
CA ILE A 67 -8.22 -27.69 17.76
C ILE A 67 -8.80 -26.70 16.74
N LYS A 68 -10.07 -26.87 16.38
CA LYS A 68 -10.71 -26.15 15.28
C LYS A 68 -11.74 -25.12 15.75
N ASN A 69 -12.64 -25.52 16.65
CA ASN A 69 -13.63 -24.63 17.25
C ASN A 69 -13.72 -24.91 18.76
N VAL A 70 -13.64 -23.82 19.54
CA VAL A 70 -13.67 -23.79 21.00
C VAL A 70 -14.59 -22.70 21.55
N ASP A 71 -15.26 -21.92 20.70
CA ASP A 71 -15.99 -20.71 21.10
C ASP A 71 -17.14 -21.06 22.06
N GLU A 72 -17.95 -22.06 21.73
CA GLU A 72 -19.01 -22.57 22.61
C GLU A 72 -18.45 -23.12 23.94
N CYS A 73 -17.26 -23.73 23.90
CA CYS A 73 -16.60 -24.24 25.11
C CYS A 73 -16.10 -23.10 26.00
N PHE A 74 -15.53 -22.04 25.43
CA PHE A 74 -15.07 -20.86 26.18
C PHE A 74 -16.24 -20.08 26.76
N GLN A 75 -17.33 -19.91 26.01
CA GLN A 75 -18.54 -19.25 26.51
C GLN A 75 -19.10 -19.98 27.74
N LEU A 76 -19.15 -21.32 27.68
CA LEU A 76 -19.57 -22.14 28.84
C LEU A 76 -18.57 -22.10 30.00
N LEU A 77 -17.25 -22.00 29.73
CA LEU A 77 -16.24 -21.83 30.78
C LEU A 77 -16.46 -20.52 31.53
N GLU A 78 -16.58 -19.39 30.82
CA GLU A 78 -16.78 -18.08 31.41
C GLU A 78 -18.08 -18.02 32.24
N GLU A 79 -19.19 -18.51 31.68
CA GLU A 79 -20.48 -18.54 32.37
C GLU A 79 -20.40 -19.36 33.66
N HIS A 80 -19.87 -20.58 33.60
CA HIS A 80 -19.82 -21.47 34.76
C HIS A 80 -18.75 -21.07 35.78
N ILE A 81 -17.64 -20.43 35.39
CA ILE A 81 -16.66 -19.86 36.33
C ILE A 81 -17.31 -18.71 37.12
N VAL A 82 -18.05 -17.81 36.46
CA VAL A 82 -18.79 -16.73 37.14
C VAL A 82 -19.87 -17.32 38.06
N GLN A 83 -20.58 -18.35 37.61
CA GLN A 83 -21.61 -19.02 38.41
C GLN A 83 -21.03 -19.65 39.68
N ILE A 84 -19.90 -20.36 39.57
CA ILE A 84 -19.18 -20.98 40.71
C ILE A 84 -18.65 -19.92 41.66
N SER A 85 -18.06 -18.84 41.15
CA SER A 85 -17.60 -17.71 41.97
C SER A 85 -18.76 -17.06 42.73
N GLY A 86 -19.94 -16.96 42.09
CA GLY A 86 -21.18 -16.52 42.72
C GLY A 86 -21.60 -17.43 43.87
N MET A 87 -21.64 -18.75 43.65
CA MET A 87 -21.97 -19.73 44.71
C MET A 87 -21.00 -19.64 45.89
N LYS A 88 -19.70 -19.54 45.60
CA LYS A 88 -18.62 -19.46 46.60
C LYS A 88 -18.66 -18.20 47.46
N SER A 89 -19.24 -17.11 46.95
CA SER A 89 -19.39 -15.86 47.71
C SER A 89 -20.48 -15.91 48.78
N THR A 90 -21.36 -16.91 48.74
CA THR A 90 -22.48 -17.05 49.68
C THR A 90 -22.07 -17.79 50.94
N ARG A 91 -22.66 -17.43 52.09
CA ARG A 91 -22.44 -18.15 53.37
C ARG A 91 -22.99 -19.58 53.38
N PHE A 92 -23.87 -19.91 52.45
CA PHE A 92 -24.55 -21.21 52.36
C PHE A 92 -23.72 -22.27 51.61
N VAL A 93 -22.51 -21.92 51.15
CA VAL A 93 -21.62 -22.83 50.41
C VAL A 93 -20.84 -23.79 51.30
N GLU A 94 -20.82 -23.55 52.62
CA GLU A 94 -20.00 -24.30 53.58
C GLU A 94 -20.14 -25.84 53.48
N PRO A 95 -21.34 -26.42 53.30
CA PRO A 95 -21.49 -27.87 53.10
C PRO A 95 -20.91 -28.41 51.78
N PHE A 96 -20.75 -27.55 50.78
CA PHE A 96 -20.37 -27.91 49.41
C PHE A 96 -18.99 -27.39 49.01
N ILE A 97 -18.24 -26.77 49.94
CA ILE A 97 -17.04 -25.99 49.61
C ILE A 97 -15.98 -26.80 48.88
N ASP A 98 -15.79 -28.07 49.26
CA ASP A 98 -14.84 -28.98 48.61
C ASP A 98 -15.21 -29.26 47.14
N ILE A 99 -16.51 -29.35 46.84
CA ILE A 99 -17.03 -29.65 45.51
C ILE A 99 -16.95 -28.39 44.63
N VAL A 100 -17.30 -27.23 45.20
CA VAL A 100 -17.20 -25.93 44.53
C VAL A 100 -15.73 -25.63 44.20
N ASP A 101 -14.82 -25.81 45.15
CA ASP A 101 -13.37 -25.66 44.95
C ASP A 101 -12.83 -26.61 43.89
N TYR A 102 -13.32 -27.86 43.86
CA TYR A 102 -12.92 -28.83 42.85
C TYR A 102 -13.32 -28.34 41.45
N TRP A 103 -14.58 -27.92 41.25
CA TRP A 103 -15.05 -27.46 39.95
C TRP A 103 -14.41 -26.13 39.54
N GLU A 104 -14.21 -25.19 40.46
CA GLU A 104 -13.46 -23.95 40.19
C GLU A 104 -12.08 -24.27 39.64
N LYS A 105 -11.29 -25.07 40.36
CA LYS A 105 -9.93 -25.48 39.93
C LYS A 105 -9.96 -26.23 38.61
N THR A 106 -10.95 -27.10 38.40
CA THR A 106 -11.08 -27.90 37.17
C THR A 106 -11.38 -27.01 35.96
N LEU A 107 -12.34 -26.09 36.07
CA LEU A 107 -12.73 -25.20 34.97
C LEU A 107 -11.64 -24.17 34.66
N SER A 108 -11.01 -23.57 35.68
CA SER A 108 -9.86 -22.68 35.48
C SER A 108 -8.71 -23.40 34.78
N TYR A 109 -8.39 -24.64 35.20
CA TYR A 109 -7.35 -25.43 34.57
C TYR A 109 -7.67 -25.79 33.10
N ILE A 110 -8.95 -26.06 32.78
CA ILE A 110 -9.39 -26.28 31.39
C ILE A 110 -9.17 -25.02 30.56
N SER A 111 -9.58 -23.85 31.07
CA SER A 111 -9.42 -22.57 30.37
C SER A 111 -7.95 -22.28 30.06
N GLU A 112 -7.09 -22.31 31.07
CA GLU A 112 -5.66 -22.06 30.92
C GLU A 112 -5.00 -23.08 29.97
N THR A 113 -5.37 -24.36 30.08
CA THR A 113 -4.80 -25.41 29.22
C THR A 113 -5.21 -25.23 27.75
N LEU A 114 -6.47 -24.87 27.48
CA LEU A 114 -6.95 -24.63 26.12
C LEU A 114 -6.35 -23.37 25.51
N GLU A 115 -6.27 -22.27 26.25
CA GLU A 115 -5.60 -21.04 25.80
C GLU A 115 -4.14 -21.31 25.43
N LYS A 116 -3.42 -22.04 26.31
CA LYS A 116 -2.02 -22.37 26.05
C LYS A 116 -1.85 -23.37 24.90
N ALA A 117 -2.74 -24.35 24.77
CA ALA A 117 -2.74 -25.27 23.63
C ALA A 117 -2.96 -24.54 22.30
N LEU A 118 -3.86 -23.54 22.27
CA LEU A 118 -4.08 -22.69 21.09
C LEU A 118 -2.89 -21.78 20.79
N SER A 119 -2.19 -21.26 21.81
CA SER A 119 -0.93 -20.53 21.65
C SER A 119 0.14 -21.41 20.98
N VAL A 120 0.41 -22.57 21.57
CA VAL A 120 1.38 -23.55 21.05
C VAL A 120 1.01 -24.00 19.64
N GLN A 121 -0.28 -24.29 19.38
CA GLN A 121 -0.74 -24.67 18.05
C GLN A 121 -0.45 -23.56 17.03
N ARG A 122 -0.75 -22.29 17.34
CA ARG A 122 -0.49 -21.16 16.42
C ARG A 122 1.01 -21.02 16.10
N GLN A 123 1.85 -20.99 17.13
CA GLN A 123 3.31 -20.87 16.96
C GLN A 123 3.90 -22.07 16.20
N TRP A 124 3.44 -23.28 16.52
CA TRP A 124 3.88 -24.50 15.85
C TRP A 124 3.51 -24.50 14.37
N LEU A 125 2.30 -24.05 14.00
CA LEU A 125 1.87 -23.94 12.60
C LEU A 125 2.74 -22.97 11.79
N TYR A 126 3.09 -21.84 12.40
CA TYR A 126 3.98 -20.85 11.78
C TYR A 126 5.36 -21.46 11.50
N LEU A 127 5.97 -22.07 12.52
CA LEU A 127 7.29 -22.68 12.40
C LEU A 127 7.29 -23.94 11.50
N GLU A 128 6.19 -24.70 11.47
CA GLU A 128 6.04 -25.87 10.60
C GLU A 128 6.21 -25.47 9.12
N ASN A 129 5.54 -24.38 8.70
CA ASN A 129 5.65 -23.89 7.33
C ASN A 129 7.08 -23.47 6.97
N ILE A 130 7.83 -22.91 7.93
CA ILE A 130 9.20 -22.43 7.75
C ILE A 130 10.18 -23.60 7.69
N PHE A 131 10.11 -24.48 8.69
CA PHE A 131 10.93 -25.66 8.78
C PHE A 131 10.48 -26.76 7.81
N GLN A 132 9.48 -26.59 6.94
CA GLN A 132 9.31 -27.47 5.77
C GLN A 132 10.44 -27.30 4.74
N GLY A 133 11.07 -26.11 4.67
CA GLY A 133 12.16 -25.84 3.73
C GLY A 133 13.48 -26.53 4.12
N GLU A 134 14.02 -27.37 3.24
CA GLU A 134 15.30 -28.06 3.48
C GLU A 134 16.48 -27.11 3.71
N ASP A 135 16.46 -25.92 3.08
CA ASP A 135 17.59 -25.00 3.14
C ASP A 135 17.66 -24.28 4.49
N ILE A 136 16.52 -23.97 5.12
CA ILE A 136 16.49 -23.37 6.47
C ILE A 136 16.92 -24.39 7.54
N ARG A 137 16.47 -25.65 7.41
CA ARG A 137 16.92 -26.77 8.29
C ARG A 137 18.44 -26.90 8.33
N LYS A 138 19.10 -26.76 7.18
CA LYS A 138 20.56 -26.81 7.08
C LYS A 138 21.26 -25.61 7.72
N GLN A 139 20.60 -24.46 7.81
CA GLN A 139 21.14 -23.25 8.43
C GLN A 139 20.92 -23.21 9.94
N LEU A 140 19.82 -23.79 10.44
CA LEU A 140 19.42 -23.80 11.85
C LEU A 140 19.22 -25.25 12.37
N PRO A 141 20.28 -26.09 12.43
CA PRO A 141 20.15 -27.51 12.72
C PRO A 141 19.82 -27.83 14.19
N GLU A 142 20.23 -26.97 15.13
CA GLU A 142 19.92 -27.17 16.55
C GLU A 142 18.45 -26.83 16.85
N GLU A 143 17.95 -25.78 16.22
CA GLU A 143 16.56 -25.35 16.27
C GLU A 143 15.64 -26.38 15.59
N GLU A 144 16.06 -26.96 14.45
CA GLU A 144 15.31 -28.05 13.80
C GLU A 144 15.16 -29.26 14.74
N LYS A 145 16.24 -29.69 15.40
CA LYS A 145 16.17 -30.81 16.36
C LYS A 145 15.20 -30.52 17.50
N ARG A 146 15.22 -29.29 18.03
CA ARG A 146 14.28 -28.86 19.07
C ARG A 146 12.85 -28.85 18.57
N PHE A 147 12.62 -28.32 17.36
CA PHE A 147 11.29 -28.27 16.74
C PHE A 147 10.72 -29.68 16.50
N ASN A 148 11.54 -30.63 16.02
CA ASN A 148 11.12 -32.02 15.84
C ASN A 148 10.75 -32.68 17.18
N ALA A 149 11.55 -32.46 18.23
CA ALA A 149 11.25 -32.99 19.57
C ALA A 149 9.92 -32.44 20.12
N ILE A 150 9.65 -31.14 19.93
CA ILE A 150 8.37 -30.50 20.28
C ILE A 150 7.24 -31.09 19.44
N THR A 151 7.46 -31.29 18.15
CA THR A 151 6.45 -31.84 17.22
C THR A 151 6.04 -33.26 17.61
N ASP A 152 6.98 -34.10 18.02
CA ASP A 152 6.69 -35.46 18.50
C ASP A 152 5.91 -35.45 19.81
N GLU A 153 6.25 -34.55 20.74
CA GLU A 153 5.51 -34.40 22.00
C GLU A 153 4.11 -33.81 21.77
N PHE A 154 3.97 -32.82 20.88
CA PHE A 154 2.71 -32.21 20.49
C PHE A 154 1.78 -33.22 19.80
N ARG A 155 2.33 -34.06 18.91
CA ARG A 155 1.60 -35.17 18.28
C ARG A 155 1.05 -36.13 19.34
N LEU A 156 1.86 -36.53 20.31
CA LEU A 156 1.44 -37.48 21.34
C LEU A 156 0.35 -36.92 22.26
N ILE A 157 0.43 -35.63 22.63
CA ILE A 157 -0.58 -34.98 23.45
C ILE A 157 -1.88 -34.78 22.67
N THR A 158 -1.82 -34.22 21.46
CA THR A 158 -3.01 -33.93 20.64
C THR A 158 -3.77 -35.20 20.23
N ALA A 159 -3.08 -36.30 19.93
CA ALA A 159 -3.72 -37.60 19.67
C ALA A 159 -4.52 -38.09 20.90
N LYS A 160 -3.95 -37.98 22.11
CA LYS A 160 -4.64 -38.36 23.35
C LYS A 160 -5.79 -37.43 23.70
N MET A 161 -5.66 -36.13 23.42
CA MET A 161 -6.74 -35.16 23.58
C MET A 161 -7.92 -35.49 22.67
N PHE A 162 -7.64 -35.90 21.43
CA PHE A 162 -8.66 -36.34 20.48
C PHE A 162 -9.39 -37.61 20.96
N GLU A 163 -8.66 -38.60 21.47
CA GLU A 163 -9.26 -39.85 22.00
C GLU A 163 -10.15 -39.62 23.23
N ALA A 164 -9.91 -38.56 24.00
CA ALA A 164 -10.58 -38.30 25.27
C ALA A 164 -12.06 -37.85 25.13
N ASN A 165 -12.47 -37.37 23.96
CA ASN A 165 -13.82 -36.91 23.56
C ASN A 165 -14.48 -35.78 24.38
N THR A 166 -14.08 -35.54 25.64
CA THR A 166 -14.63 -34.48 26.49
C THR A 166 -13.54 -33.53 26.94
N ALA A 167 -13.89 -32.26 27.16
CA ALA A 167 -12.94 -31.21 27.51
C ALA A 167 -12.19 -31.49 28.83
N VAL A 168 -12.89 -32.02 29.83
CA VAL A 168 -12.30 -32.44 31.11
C VAL A 168 -11.27 -33.54 30.90
N LYS A 169 -11.62 -34.62 30.17
CA LYS A 169 -10.70 -35.74 29.96
C LYS A 169 -9.53 -35.37 29.06
N ALA A 170 -9.75 -34.51 28.06
CA ALA A 170 -8.71 -34.06 27.14
C ALA A 170 -7.65 -33.22 27.85
N THR A 171 -8.03 -32.40 28.84
CA THR A 171 -7.09 -31.57 29.62
C THR A 171 -6.50 -32.32 30.82
N HIS A 172 -7.22 -33.29 31.38
CA HIS A 172 -6.82 -34.09 32.55
C HIS A 172 -6.29 -35.48 32.18
N LEU A 173 -5.46 -35.57 31.12
CA LEU A 173 -4.81 -36.83 30.71
C LEU A 173 -3.96 -37.47 31.82
N ARG A 174 -3.43 -36.63 32.71
CA ARG A 174 -2.75 -36.97 33.97
C ARG A 174 -3.17 -35.96 35.04
N ALA A 175 -2.79 -36.23 36.29
CA ALA A 175 -3.04 -35.32 37.40
C ALA A 175 -2.59 -33.88 37.04
N PRO A 176 -3.48 -32.87 37.20
CA PRO A 176 -3.11 -31.47 37.03
C PRO A 176 -1.92 -31.10 37.92
N PRO A 177 -1.01 -30.22 37.48
CA PRO A 177 -1.04 -29.44 36.23
C PRO A 177 -0.18 -30.04 35.09
N PHE A 178 -0.19 -31.36 34.87
CA PHE A 178 0.72 -32.01 33.92
C PHE A 178 0.62 -31.50 32.46
N VAL A 179 -0.59 -31.45 31.88
CA VAL A 179 -0.79 -31.09 30.47
C VAL A 179 -0.48 -29.61 30.24
N LEU A 180 -0.94 -28.74 31.14
CA LEU A 180 -0.61 -27.31 31.13
C LEU A 180 0.90 -27.07 31.20
N ASN A 181 1.61 -27.75 32.11
CA ASN A 181 3.06 -27.63 32.22
C ASN A 181 3.80 -28.09 30.95
N ARG A 182 3.26 -29.08 30.22
CA ARG A 182 3.82 -29.47 28.92
C ARG A 182 3.61 -28.39 27.87
N PHE A 183 2.41 -27.83 27.75
CA PHE A 183 2.17 -26.73 26.82
C PHE A 183 2.98 -25.47 27.17
N ASN A 184 3.12 -25.12 28.45
CA ASN A 184 3.98 -24.02 28.89
C ASN A 184 5.44 -24.23 28.47
N ARG A 185 5.96 -25.45 28.69
CA ARG A 185 7.32 -25.79 28.26
C ARG A 185 7.49 -25.78 26.74
N MET A 186 6.50 -26.26 25.99
CA MET A 186 6.51 -26.19 24.53
C MET A 186 6.56 -24.74 24.05
N ASP A 187 5.72 -23.89 24.61
CA ASP A 187 5.64 -22.46 24.27
C ASP A 187 6.97 -21.73 24.54
N GLU A 188 7.57 -21.94 25.71
CA GLU A 188 8.91 -21.40 26.02
C GLU A 188 9.98 -21.85 25.00
N HIS A 189 9.97 -23.13 24.62
CA HIS A 189 10.91 -23.64 23.63
C HIS A 189 10.62 -23.12 22.21
N LEU A 190 9.35 -22.95 21.84
CA LEU A 190 8.94 -22.35 20.56
C LEU A 190 9.37 -20.88 20.49
N GLU A 191 9.20 -20.11 21.57
CA GLU A 191 9.71 -18.73 21.66
C GLU A 191 11.23 -18.67 21.46
N LEU A 192 11.99 -19.59 22.04
CA LEU A 192 13.44 -19.64 21.84
C LEU A 192 13.81 -19.89 20.38
N ILE A 193 13.07 -20.75 19.69
CA ILE A 193 13.26 -21.01 18.25
C ILE A 193 12.92 -19.76 17.44
N GLN A 194 11.82 -19.07 17.75
CA GLN A 194 11.43 -17.82 17.09
C GLN A 194 12.49 -16.72 17.28
N ARG A 195 13.04 -16.56 18.49
CA ARG A 195 14.12 -15.60 18.76
C ARG A 195 15.38 -15.91 17.95
N ALA A 196 15.77 -17.19 17.88
CA ALA A 196 16.90 -17.62 17.05
C ALA A 196 16.64 -17.32 15.55
N LEU A 197 15.41 -17.54 15.09
CA LEU A 197 15.01 -17.21 13.72
C LEU A 197 15.10 -15.71 13.44
N GLU A 198 14.60 -14.82 14.31
CA GLU A 198 14.69 -13.37 14.08
C GLU A 198 16.15 -12.87 14.08
N ILE A 199 17.02 -13.42 14.95
CA ILE A 199 18.46 -13.12 14.91
C ILE A 199 19.08 -13.55 13.58
N TYR A 200 18.71 -14.73 13.08
CA TYR A 200 19.14 -15.21 11.77
C TYR A 200 18.66 -14.30 10.63
N LEU A 201 17.38 -13.91 10.63
CA LEU A 201 16.81 -13.00 9.63
C LEU A 201 17.51 -11.63 9.68
N GLU A 202 17.77 -11.09 10.86
CA GLU A 202 18.48 -9.82 11.03
C GLU A 202 19.91 -9.89 10.46
N ALA A 203 20.63 -10.99 10.70
CA ALA A 203 21.95 -11.21 10.10
C ALA A 203 21.88 -11.23 8.55
N LYS A 204 20.82 -11.80 7.97
CA LYS A 204 20.59 -11.75 6.52
C LYS A 204 20.26 -10.35 6.02
N ARG A 205 19.49 -9.55 6.78
CA ARG A 205 19.21 -8.14 6.45
C ARG A 205 20.48 -7.28 6.46
N GLN A 206 21.40 -7.51 7.38
CA GLN A 206 22.69 -6.80 7.39
C GLN A 206 23.57 -7.15 6.18
N LEU A 207 23.49 -8.39 5.67
CA LEU A 207 24.20 -8.80 4.46
C LEU A 207 23.61 -8.16 3.20
N PHE A 208 22.27 -8.08 3.10
CA PHE A 208 21.58 -7.41 2.01
C PHE A 208 20.52 -6.43 2.55
N PRO A 209 20.87 -5.14 2.71
CA PRO A 209 20.02 -4.14 3.37
C PRO A 209 18.66 -3.88 2.74
N ARG A 210 18.42 -4.29 1.49
CA ARG A 210 17.08 -4.14 0.88
C ARG A 210 16.05 -5.09 1.50
N PHE A 211 16.48 -6.12 2.23
CA PHE A 211 15.58 -6.99 3.00
C PHE A 211 14.88 -6.30 4.17
N TYR A 212 15.32 -5.11 4.60
CA TYR A 212 14.57 -4.32 5.59
C TYR A 212 13.24 -3.77 5.06
N PHE A 213 12.99 -3.83 3.74
CA PHE A 213 11.81 -3.26 3.10
C PHE A 213 10.73 -4.28 2.73
N ILE A 214 10.91 -5.55 3.11
CA ILE A 214 9.98 -6.66 2.88
C ILE A 214 9.56 -7.30 4.21
N SER A 215 8.47 -8.06 4.20
CA SER A 215 8.02 -8.81 5.38
C SER A 215 8.92 -10.00 5.68
N ASN A 216 8.78 -10.56 6.89
CA ASN A 216 9.50 -11.78 7.28
C ASN A 216 9.15 -12.96 6.37
N ASP A 217 7.88 -13.09 5.97
CA ASP A 217 7.41 -14.19 5.12
C ASP A 217 8.02 -14.11 3.72
N ASP A 218 8.04 -12.93 3.11
CA ASP A 218 8.72 -12.69 1.83
C ASP A 218 10.21 -13.04 1.92
N LEU A 219 10.86 -12.63 3.02
CA LEU A 219 12.28 -12.91 3.23
C LEU A 219 12.54 -14.42 3.36
N LEU A 220 11.69 -15.13 4.10
CA LEU A 220 11.78 -16.58 4.27
C LEU A 220 11.53 -17.31 2.95
N GLU A 221 10.59 -16.87 2.13
CA GLU A 221 10.35 -17.43 0.79
C GLU A 221 11.57 -17.26 -0.13
N ILE A 222 12.21 -16.08 -0.10
CA ILE A 222 13.44 -15.79 -0.86
C ILE A 222 14.61 -16.67 -0.38
N LEU A 223 14.75 -16.85 0.94
CA LEU A 223 15.82 -17.68 1.53
C LEU A 223 15.58 -19.18 1.29
N GLY A 224 14.32 -19.63 1.37
CA GLY A 224 13.92 -21.02 1.12
C GLY A 224 14.08 -21.43 -0.35
N ASN A 225 13.92 -20.48 -1.28
CA ASN A 225 14.06 -20.71 -2.72
C ASN A 225 15.40 -20.24 -3.29
N ALA A 226 16.47 -20.12 -2.48
CA ALA A 226 17.76 -19.58 -2.92
C ALA A 226 18.37 -20.29 -4.15
N LYS A 227 18.12 -21.60 -4.32
CA LYS A 227 18.58 -22.40 -5.48
C LYS A 227 17.70 -22.26 -6.73
N ARG A 228 16.54 -21.62 -6.60
CA ARG A 228 15.55 -21.41 -7.66
C ARG A 228 15.29 -19.91 -7.85
N PRO A 229 16.21 -19.20 -8.54
CA PRO A 229 16.06 -17.77 -8.80
C PRO A 229 14.80 -17.44 -9.60
N ASP A 230 14.23 -18.41 -10.33
CA ASP A 230 12.94 -18.32 -11.02
C ASP A 230 11.79 -17.97 -10.09
N LEU A 231 11.75 -18.58 -8.89
CA LEU A 231 10.73 -18.31 -7.88
C LEU A 231 11.00 -16.99 -7.15
N VAL A 232 12.26 -16.65 -6.92
CA VAL A 232 12.65 -15.39 -6.26
C VAL A 232 12.30 -14.14 -7.10
N GLN A 233 12.12 -14.29 -8.42
CA GLN A 233 11.83 -13.15 -9.31
C GLN A 233 10.58 -12.36 -8.92
N THR A 234 9.56 -13.02 -8.36
CA THR A 234 8.31 -12.39 -7.92
C THR A 234 8.54 -11.29 -6.87
N HIS A 235 9.59 -11.42 -6.06
CA HIS A 235 9.93 -10.45 -5.02
C HIS A 235 10.86 -9.33 -5.50
N LEU A 236 11.41 -9.40 -6.72
CA LEU A 236 12.35 -8.38 -7.22
C LEU A 236 11.72 -6.99 -7.29
N LYS A 237 10.44 -6.91 -7.67
CA LYS A 237 9.66 -5.67 -7.66
C LYS A 237 9.52 -5.03 -6.27
N LYS A 238 9.65 -5.82 -5.20
CA LYS A 238 9.62 -5.33 -3.81
C LYS A 238 10.99 -4.80 -3.37
N LEU A 239 12.08 -5.37 -3.90
CA LEU A 239 13.47 -5.07 -3.53
C LEU A 239 14.09 -3.94 -4.35
N PHE A 240 13.60 -3.68 -5.55
CA PHE A 240 14.13 -2.68 -6.48
C PHE A 240 13.00 -1.79 -7.01
N ASP A 241 13.32 -0.58 -7.47
CA ASP A 241 12.33 0.38 -7.97
C ASP A 241 11.58 -0.16 -9.21
N ASN A 242 12.33 -0.58 -10.23
CA ASN A 242 11.75 -0.99 -11.52
C ASN A 242 12.43 -2.23 -12.14
N LEU A 243 13.04 -3.08 -11.30
CA LEU A 243 13.52 -4.40 -11.72
C LEU A 243 12.43 -5.44 -11.43
N ASN A 244 11.65 -5.80 -12.44
CA ASN A 244 10.54 -6.76 -12.29
C ASN A 244 10.98 -8.20 -12.56
N LYS A 245 11.77 -8.40 -13.63
CA LYS A 245 12.18 -9.75 -14.08
C LYS A 245 13.61 -9.73 -14.61
N LEU A 246 14.32 -10.83 -14.45
CA LEU A 246 15.60 -11.11 -15.09
C LEU A 246 15.42 -12.13 -16.22
N GLU A 247 16.12 -11.93 -17.33
CA GLU A 247 16.21 -12.94 -18.38
C GLU A 247 17.16 -14.06 -17.93
N LEU A 248 16.57 -15.07 -17.28
CA LEU A 248 17.29 -16.24 -16.79
C LEU A 248 17.39 -17.33 -17.86
N ARG A 249 18.60 -17.85 -18.05
CA ARG A 249 18.88 -19.02 -18.89
C ARG A 249 19.65 -20.05 -18.06
N ARG A 250 19.32 -21.34 -18.25
CA ARG A 250 20.09 -22.44 -17.68
C ARG A 250 21.17 -22.86 -18.67
N VAL A 251 22.42 -22.89 -18.23
CA VAL A 251 23.56 -23.23 -19.08
C VAL A 251 24.43 -24.32 -18.44
N GLY A 252 24.80 -25.33 -19.24
CA GLY A 252 25.69 -26.44 -18.86
C GLY A 252 25.01 -27.80 -18.71
N LYS A 253 25.61 -28.86 -19.29
CA LYS A 253 25.06 -30.24 -19.31
C LYS A 253 25.17 -31.02 -17.98
N ALA A 254 26.06 -30.61 -17.05
CA ALA A 254 26.33 -31.34 -15.80
C ALA A 254 25.96 -30.59 -14.50
N LEU A 255 25.99 -29.25 -14.48
CA LEU A 255 25.76 -28.42 -13.27
C LEU A 255 24.59 -27.42 -13.40
N SER A 256 23.92 -27.35 -14.56
CA SER A 256 22.75 -26.51 -14.85
C SER A 256 22.72 -25.17 -14.10
N ARG A 257 23.71 -24.29 -14.35
CA ARG A 257 23.84 -23.01 -13.64
C ARG A 257 22.89 -21.97 -14.22
N TRP A 258 22.35 -21.13 -13.34
CA TRP A 258 21.52 -20.01 -13.73
C TRP A 258 22.37 -18.82 -14.19
N GLN A 259 21.93 -18.23 -15.29
CA GLN A 259 22.62 -17.11 -15.92
C GLN A 259 21.60 -16.01 -16.21
N ALA A 260 21.84 -14.79 -15.72
CA ALA A 260 21.06 -13.62 -16.08
C ALA A 260 21.70 -12.88 -17.26
N THR A 261 20.89 -12.51 -18.24
CA THR A 261 21.32 -11.89 -19.51
C THR A 261 20.71 -10.52 -19.79
N ALA A 262 19.59 -10.20 -19.15
CA ALA A 262 18.95 -8.90 -19.24
C ALA A 262 18.06 -8.65 -18.02
N MET A 263 17.66 -7.39 -17.80
CA MET A 263 16.64 -7.02 -16.83
C MET A 263 15.44 -6.36 -17.51
N TYR A 264 14.25 -6.66 -17.01
CA TYR A 264 12.98 -6.13 -17.49
C TYR A 264 12.30 -5.26 -16.43
N ALA A 265 11.76 -4.14 -16.87
CA ALA A 265 10.85 -3.31 -16.09
C ALA A 265 9.40 -3.80 -16.17
N ASP A 266 8.55 -3.25 -15.29
CA ASP A 266 7.12 -3.53 -15.21
C ASP A 266 6.36 -3.18 -16.52
N ASP A 267 6.83 -2.17 -17.26
CA ASP A 267 6.27 -1.77 -18.55
C ASP A 267 6.75 -2.63 -19.74
N GLY A 268 7.65 -3.58 -19.49
CA GLY A 268 8.27 -4.45 -20.49
C GLY A 268 9.56 -3.89 -21.09
N GLU A 269 10.06 -2.73 -20.65
CA GLU A 269 11.36 -2.22 -21.10
C GLU A 269 12.50 -3.17 -20.70
N CYS A 270 13.32 -3.55 -21.67
CA CYS A 270 14.45 -4.46 -21.49
C CYS A 270 15.78 -3.68 -21.50
N VAL A 271 16.67 -4.00 -20.56
CA VAL A 271 18.06 -3.58 -20.56
C VAL A 271 18.95 -4.81 -20.59
N GLU A 272 19.60 -5.02 -21.73
CA GLU A 272 20.52 -6.14 -21.93
C GLU A 272 21.81 -5.95 -21.13
N PHE A 273 22.29 -7.05 -20.56
CA PHE A 273 23.55 -7.06 -19.84
C PHE A 273 24.70 -7.19 -20.84
N LEU A 274 25.70 -6.33 -20.70
CA LEU A 274 26.90 -6.37 -21.54
C LEU A 274 27.77 -7.59 -21.24
N GLN A 275 27.70 -8.08 -20.01
CA GLN A 275 28.37 -9.28 -19.55
C GLN A 275 27.35 -10.22 -18.92
N VAL A 276 27.72 -11.49 -18.91
CA VAL A 276 26.90 -12.53 -18.32
C VAL A 276 27.02 -12.51 -16.80
N LEU A 277 25.90 -12.47 -16.08
CA LEU A 277 25.89 -12.64 -14.63
C LEU A 277 25.50 -14.08 -14.28
N TYR A 278 26.37 -14.79 -13.56
CA TYR A 278 26.05 -16.10 -13.02
C TYR A 278 25.38 -15.96 -11.66
N ILE A 279 24.21 -16.57 -11.50
CA ILE A 279 23.50 -16.61 -10.23
C ILE A 279 23.88 -17.91 -9.53
N ASP A 280 24.72 -17.79 -8.49
CA ASP A 280 25.22 -18.91 -7.70
C ASP A 280 25.36 -18.52 -6.22
N GLY A 281 25.20 -19.51 -5.34
CA GLY A 281 25.24 -19.34 -3.89
C GLY A 281 23.96 -18.78 -3.24
N PRO A 282 24.06 -18.29 -1.99
CA PRO A 282 22.93 -17.76 -1.22
C PRO A 282 22.27 -16.53 -1.84
N SER A 283 20.96 -16.34 -1.58
CA SER A 283 20.17 -15.27 -2.19
C SER A 283 20.65 -13.87 -1.86
N GLU A 284 21.06 -13.60 -0.62
CA GLU A 284 21.63 -12.32 -0.23
C GLU A 284 22.89 -11.95 -1.05
N ARG A 285 23.69 -12.94 -1.44
CA ARG A 285 24.96 -12.69 -2.13
C ARG A 285 24.72 -12.35 -3.60
N TRP A 286 23.92 -13.16 -4.29
CA TRP A 286 23.66 -12.91 -5.71
C TRP A 286 22.72 -11.71 -5.92
N LEU A 287 21.85 -11.38 -4.96
CA LEU A 287 21.05 -10.14 -4.99
C LEU A 287 21.93 -8.89 -4.85
N ASN A 288 22.92 -8.90 -3.95
CA ASN A 288 23.93 -7.84 -3.89
C ASN A 288 24.71 -7.72 -5.21
N GLN A 289 25.09 -8.85 -5.81
CA GLN A 289 25.76 -8.83 -7.12
C GLN A 289 24.88 -8.24 -8.22
N ILE A 290 23.57 -8.51 -8.23
CA ILE A 290 22.64 -7.88 -9.16
C ILE A 290 22.62 -6.36 -8.96
N GLU A 291 22.59 -5.87 -7.72
CA GLU A 291 22.60 -4.44 -7.43
C GLU A 291 23.87 -3.76 -8.00
N ASP A 292 25.05 -4.31 -7.69
CA ASP A 292 26.32 -3.78 -8.18
C ASP A 292 26.41 -3.84 -9.71
N PHE A 293 25.96 -4.96 -10.29
CA PHE A 293 25.99 -5.19 -11.73
C PHE A 293 25.02 -4.29 -12.48
N MET A 294 23.83 -4.05 -11.94
CA MET A 294 22.84 -3.10 -12.46
C MET A 294 23.46 -1.70 -12.57
N ILE A 295 24.09 -1.22 -11.49
CA ILE A 295 24.75 0.10 -11.48
C ILE A 295 25.86 0.17 -12.53
N ALA A 296 26.68 -0.89 -12.65
CA ALA A 296 27.76 -0.95 -13.64
C ALA A 296 27.23 -0.93 -15.09
N ILE A 297 26.18 -1.69 -15.38
CA ILE A 297 25.54 -1.71 -16.70
C ILE A 297 24.96 -0.34 -17.03
N MET A 298 24.25 0.30 -16.09
CA MET A 298 23.66 1.61 -16.32
C MET A 298 24.71 2.69 -16.63
N LYS A 299 25.90 2.62 -16.02
CA LYS A 299 27.03 3.49 -16.33
C LYS A 299 27.52 3.31 -17.77
N GLU A 300 27.79 2.07 -18.18
CA GLU A 300 28.27 1.75 -19.52
C GLU A 300 27.21 2.05 -20.59
N GLN A 301 25.96 1.65 -20.36
CA GLN A 301 24.85 1.91 -21.27
C GLN A 301 24.61 3.43 -21.45
N LEU A 302 24.77 4.25 -20.41
CA LEU A 302 24.68 5.71 -20.55
C LEU A 302 25.80 6.27 -21.45
N LYS A 303 27.03 5.76 -21.30
CA LYS A 303 28.17 6.13 -22.16
C LYS A 303 27.88 5.82 -23.63
N LEU A 304 27.35 4.63 -23.91
CA LEU A 304 26.96 4.20 -25.26
C LEU A 304 25.79 5.01 -25.83
N THR A 305 24.74 5.24 -25.04
CA THR A 305 23.55 6.03 -25.39
C THR A 305 23.93 7.45 -25.82
N ARG A 306 24.86 8.08 -25.08
CA ARG A 306 25.38 9.41 -25.40
C ARG A 306 26.27 9.41 -26.64
N GLY A 307 27.08 8.37 -26.82
CA GLY A 307 27.91 8.21 -28.01
C GLY A 307 27.08 8.05 -29.29
N SER A 308 25.99 7.28 -29.23
CA SER A 308 25.10 7.02 -30.36
C SER A 308 24.29 8.25 -30.78
N LEU A 309 23.92 9.12 -29.82
CA LEU A 309 23.20 10.36 -30.11
C LEU A 309 23.97 11.26 -31.09
N LYS A 310 25.31 11.33 -30.99
CA LYS A 310 26.15 12.09 -31.92
C LYS A 310 26.10 11.54 -33.35
N LYS A 311 25.91 10.23 -33.50
CA LYS A 311 25.82 9.55 -34.81
C LYS A 311 24.42 9.68 -35.42
N LEU A 312 23.38 9.72 -34.58
CA LEU A 312 21.97 9.69 -34.99
C LEU A 312 21.25 11.05 -34.84
N VAL A 313 21.98 12.17 -34.85
CA VAL A 313 21.38 13.53 -34.71
C VAL A 313 20.30 13.79 -35.78
N GLY A 314 20.45 13.24 -36.98
CA GLY A 314 19.48 13.34 -38.07
C GLY A 314 18.22 12.48 -37.91
N ASN A 315 18.27 11.41 -37.09
CA ASN A 315 17.17 10.47 -36.88
C ASN A 315 16.93 10.21 -35.39
N ARG A 316 16.36 11.22 -34.71
CA ARG A 316 16.04 11.19 -33.27
C ARG A 316 15.04 10.07 -32.93
N GLU A 317 14.10 9.78 -33.82
CA GLU A 317 13.08 8.72 -33.65
C GLU A 317 13.73 7.34 -33.48
N LYS A 318 14.63 6.97 -34.40
CA LYS A 318 15.40 5.73 -34.30
C LYS A 318 16.30 5.70 -33.05
N TRP A 319 16.83 6.84 -32.63
CA TRP A 319 17.64 6.89 -31.40
C TRP A 319 16.78 6.62 -30.14
N ILE A 320 15.59 7.21 -30.04
CA ILE A 320 14.69 6.98 -28.88
C ILE A 320 14.24 5.51 -28.81
N SER A 321 14.01 4.86 -29.96
CA SER A 321 13.58 3.46 -29.98
C SER A 321 14.67 2.47 -29.58
N LEU A 322 15.94 2.81 -29.79
CA LEU A 322 17.09 1.91 -29.55
C LEU A 322 17.53 1.85 -28.08
N TRP A 323 17.29 2.91 -27.31
CA TRP A 323 17.84 3.04 -25.96
C TRP A 323 16.77 3.04 -24.87
N PRO A 324 17.07 2.55 -23.66
CA PRO A 324 16.18 2.63 -22.51
C PRO A 324 15.75 4.06 -22.16
N GLY A 325 14.52 4.23 -21.68
CA GLY A 325 13.89 5.53 -21.43
C GLY A 325 14.69 6.40 -20.47
N GLN A 326 15.10 5.84 -19.33
CA GLN A 326 15.91 6.54 -18.32
C GLN A 326 17.21 7.13 -18.91
N LEU A 327 17.90 6.36 -19.76
CA LEU A 327 19.17 6.76 -20.37
C LEU A 327 18.98 7.82 -21.46
N VAL A 328 17.89 7.71 -22.23
CA VAL A 328 17.46 8.73 -23.20
C VAL A 328 17.23 10.07 -22.49
N LEU A 329 16.49 10.08 -21.38
CA LEU A 329 16.19 11.29 -20.61
C LEU A 329 17.46 11.92 -20.03
N THR A 330 18.30 11.12 -19.37
CA THR A 330 19.56 11.58 -18.78
C THR A 330 20.50 12.15 -19.84
N THR A 331 20.60 11.49 -21.00
CA THR A 331 21.41 11.96 -22.13
C THR A 331 20.87 13.28 -22.68
N ALA A 332 19.54 13.43 -22.79
CA ALA A 332 18.92 14.69 -23.22
C ALA A 332 19.22 15.84 -22.25
N GLN A 333 19.18 15.60 -20.93
CA GLN A 333 19.53 16.60 -19.91
C GLN A 333 21.01 17.00 -19.95
N ILE A 334 21.92 16.05 -20.17
CA ILE A 334 23.35 16.33 -20.38
C ILE A 334 23.56 17.19 -21.64
N GLN A 335 22.87 16.85 -22.73
CA GLN A 335 22.92 17.61 -23.98
C GLN A 335 22.40 19.04 -23.77
N PHE A 336 21.24 19.19 -23.13
CA PHE A 336 20.64 20.48 -22.83
C PHE A 336 21.56 21.35 -21.97
N THR A 337 22.13 20.77 -20.90
CA THR A 337 23.09 21.45 -20.02
C THR A 337 24.32 21.92 -20.78
N THR A 338 24.84 21.06 -21.67
CA THR A 338 26.00 21.39 -22.51
C THR A 338 25.70 22.52 -23.50
N ASP A 339 24.56 22.45 -24.19
CA ASP A 339 24.15 23.46 -25.18
C ASP A 339 23.86 24.81 -24.52
N CYS A 340 23.22 24.83 -23.34
CA CYS A 340 23.00 26.04 -22.54
C CYS A 340 24.32 26.64 -22.05
N THR A 341 25.20 25.83 -21.47
CA THR A 341 26.51 26.28 -20.95
C THR A 341 27.34 26.92 -22.07
N ARG A 342 27.42 26.27 -23.25
CA ARG A 342 28.11 26.84 -24.41
C ARG A 342 27.47 28.14 -24.91
N SER A 343 26.14 28.20 -24.93
CA SER A 343 25.42 29.39 -25.37
C SER A 343 25.65 30.57 -24.42
N LEU A 344 25.69 30.33 -23.11
CA LEU A 344 25.98 31.36 -22.10
C LEU A 344 27.43 31.85 -22.18
N ILE A 345 28.41 30.96 -22.38
CA ILE A 345 29.80 31.37 -22.63
C ILE A 345 29.87 32.30 -23.86
N HIS A 346 29.21 31.92 -24.95
CA HIS A 346 29.17 32.75 -26.15
C HIS A 346 28.39 34.07 -25.94
N CYS A 347 27.34 34.07 -25.13
CA CYS A 347 26.64 35.29 -24.72
C CYS A 347 27.56 36.25 -23.97
N LYS A 348 28.41 35.74 -23.07
CA LYS A 348 29.42 36.52 -22.35
C LYS A 348 30.47 37.09 -23.30
N MET A 349 30.97 36.29 -24.24
CA MET A 349 32.00 36.71 -25.21
C MET A 349 31.51 37.80 -26.16
N VAL A 350 30.25 37.72 -26.61
CA VAL A 350 29.66 38.66 -27.58
C VAL A 350 28.83 39.77 -26.90
N ASP A 351 28.70 39.72 -25.57
CA ASP A 351 27.82 40.55 -24.74
C ASP A 351 26.36 40.68 -25.25
N GLN A 352 25.86 39.65 -25.95
CA GLN A 352 24.53 39.65 -26.59
C GLN A 352 23.75 38.39 -26.25
N LYS A 353 22.42 38.54 -26.09
CA LYS A 353 21.47 37.43 -25.85
C LYS A 353 20.99 36.69 -27.12
N LYS A 354 21.50 37.06 -28.30
CA LYS A 354 21.15 36.40 -29.59
C LYS A 354 21.43 34.87 -29.59
N PRO A 355 22.52 34.36 -28.99
CA PRO A 355 22.79 32.91 -28.92
C PRO A 355 21.67 32.13 -28.22
N LEU A 356 21.15 32.65 -27.09
CA LEU A 356 20.01 32.05 -26.40
C LEU A 356 18.76 31.98 -27.28
N ARG A 357 18.49 33.02 -28.07
CA ARG A 357 17.36 33.02 -29.03
C ARG A 357 17.54 31.95 -30.12
N LYS A 358 18.77 31.75 -30.60
CA LYS A 358 19.10 30.69 -31.57
C LYS A 358 18.89 29.30 -30.94
N LEU A 359 19.34 29.10 -29.70
CA LEU A 359 19.13 27.85 -28.96
C LEU A 359 17.63 27.58 -28.74
N LYS A 360 16.86 28.57 -28.31
CA LYS A 360 15.39 28.44 -28.16
C LYS A 360 14.71 28.01 -29.46
N ARG A 361 15.10 28.56 -30.62
CA ARG A 361 14.57 28.14 -31.93
C ARG A 361 14.91 26.68 -32.25
N LYS A 362 16.11 26.22 -31.90
CA LYS A 362 16.50 24.80 -32.04
C LYS A 362 15.64 23.91 -31.16
N GLN A 363 15.40 24.31 -29.91
CA GLN A 363 14.56 23.60 -28.94
C GLN A 363 13.11 23.43 -29.45
N ILE A 364 12.51 24.50 -29.97
CA ILE A 364 11.15 24.46 -30.53
C ILE A 364 11.05 23.48 -31.71
N LYS A 365 12.08 23.40 -32.57
CA LYS A 365 12.11 22.41 -33.67
C LYS A 365 12.17 20.97 -33.17
N VAL A 366 12.86 20.72 -32.06
CA VAL A 366 12.87 19.37 -31.43
C VAL A 366 11.48 19.03 -30.89
N LEU A 367 10.84 19.96 -30.19
CA LEU A 367 9.48 19.78 -29.65
C LEU A 367 8.43 19.50 -30.74
N MET A 368 8.48 20.22 -31.87
CA MET A 368 7.56 19.96 -32.99
C MET A 368 7.70 18.54 -33.54
N ARG A 369 8.94 18.04 -33.70
CA ARG A 369 9.18 16.66 -34.14
C ARG A 369 8.67 15.63 -33.13
N LEU A 370 8.86 15.88 -31.82
CA LEU A 370 8.35 14.98 -30.78
C LEU A 370 6.81 14.95 -30.75
N SER A 371 6.16 16.11 -30.96
CA SER A 371 4.69 16.22 -31.08
C SER A 371 4.14 15.56 -32.35
N GLU A 372 4.89 15.57 -33.46
CA GLU A 372 4.57 14.75 -34.64
C GLU A 372 4.67 13.27 -34.34
N MET A 373 5.69 12.84 -33.58
CA MET A 373 5.84 11.45 -33.17
C MET A 373 4.71 10.98 -32.23
N SER A 374 4.28 11.80 -31.26
CA SER A 374 3.22 11.40 -30.31
C SER A 374 1.86 11.18 -30.95
N ARG A 375 1.62 11.76 -32.14
CA ARG A 375 0.41 11.55 -32.95
C ARG A 375 0.42 10.26 -33.78
N LYS A 376 1.58 9.62 -33.96
CA LYS A 376 1.67 8.32 -34.62
C LYS A 376 1.12 7.23 -33.70
N ASP A 377 0.75 6.10 -34.29
CA ASP A 377 0.51 4.92 -33.48
C ASP A 377 1.84 4.38 -32.95
N LEU A 378 1.97 4.35 -31.62
CA LEU A 378 3.19 4.01 -30.90
C LEU A 378 2.88 2.91 -29.90
N SER A 379 3.85 2.03 -29.68
CA SER A 379 3.79 1.08 -28.56
C SER A 379 3.68 1.83 -27.22
N LYS A 380 3.12 1.18 -26.21
CA LYS A 380 2.94 1.76 -24.85
C LYS A 380 4.26 2.31 -24.29
N ILE A 381 5.35 1.54 -24.43
CA ILE A 381 6.71 1.92 -23.99
C ILE A 381 7.21 3.14 -24.76
N MET A 382 7.13 3.12 -26.10
CA MET A 382 7.63 4.22 -26.93
C MET A 382 6.86 5.51 -26.67
N ARG A 383 5.53 5.42 -26.51
CA ARG A 383 4.70 6.57 -26.14
C ARG A 383 5.12 7.16 -24.80
N LEU A 384 5.39 6.33 -23.80
CA LEU A 384 5.87 6.79 -22.49
C LEU A 384 7.24 7.48 -22.59
N LYS A 385 8.17 6.97 -23.41
CA LYS A 385 9.47 7.62 -23.68
C LYS A 385 9.30 8.99 -24.33
N VAL A 386 8.43 9.09 -25.33
CA VAL A 386 8.17 10.34 -26.05
C VAL A 386 7.51 11.35 -25.13
N ASN A 387 6.48 10.95 -24.38
CA ASN A 387 5.76 11.84 -23.47
C ASN A 387 6.67 12.37 -22.35
N THR A 388 7.49 11.50 -21.75
CA THR A 388 8.45 11.91 -20.70
C THR A 388 9.52 12.87 -21.24
N LEU A 389 10.04 12.60 -22.43
CA LEU A 389 11.01 13.48 -23.08
C LEU A 389 10.37 14.83 -23.44
N ILE A 390 9.15 14.85 -23.96
CA ILE A 390 8.39 16.07 -24.23
C ILE A 390 8.28 16.93 -22.97
N THR A 391 7.90 16.35 -21.83
CA THR A 391 7.78 17.09 -20.55
C THR A 391 9.09 17.78 -20.17
N LEU A 392 10.22 17.10 -20.29
CA LEU A 392 11.54 17.69 -19.99
C LEU A 392 11.95 18.77 -21.01
N GLU A 393 11.71 18.53 -22.30
CA GLU A 393 12.08 19.46 -23.37
C GLU A 393 11.22 20.74 -23.35
N ILE A 394 9.97 20.66 -22.87
CA ILE A 394 9.12 21.83 -22.60
C ILE A 394 9.66 22.64 -21.42
N HIS A 395 10.00 21.98 -20.32
CA HIS A 395 10.64 22.67 -19.19
C HIS A 395 11.94 23.38 -19.64
N GLY A 396 12.78 22.72 -20.44
CA GLY A 396 13.98 23.33 -21.03
C GLY A 396 13.69 24.55 -21.91
N ARG A 397 12.62 24.52 -22.73
CA ARG A 397 12.14 25.68 -23.51
C ARG A 397 11.76 26.85 -22.59
N ASP A 398 11.08 26.57 -21.49
CA ASP A 398 10.59 27.59 -20.57
C ASP A 398 11.73 28.19 -19.73
N VAL A 399 12.71 27.39 -19.33
CA VAL A 399 13.98 27.86 -18.73
C VAL A 399 14.73 28.77 -19.70
N LEU A 400 14.84 28.41 -20.98
CA LEU A 400 15.47 29.27 -22.01
C LEU A 400 14.73 30.61 -22.16
N GLU A 401 13.40 30.60 -22.09
CA GLU A 401 12.60 31.82 -22.14
C GLU A 401 12.83 32.70 -20.90
N ARG A 402 12.85 32.10 -19.70
CA ARG A 402 13.17 32.81 -18.45
C ARG A 402 14.56 33.43 -18.51
N MET A 403 15.58 32.66 -18.90
CA MET A 403 16.95 33.17 -19.06
C MET A 403 17.03 34.31 -20.09
N TYR A 404 16.32 34.22 -21.20
CA TYR A 404 16.29 35.27 -22.22
C TYR A 404 15.62 36.56 -21.73
N LYS A 405 14.52 36.45 -20.97
CA LYS A 405 13.81 37.59 -20.36
C LYS A 405 14.63 38.24 -19.24
N ALA A 406 15.28 37.43 -18.41
CA ALA A 406 16.15 37.88 -17.31
C ALA A 406 17.51 38.45 -17.77
N ASN A 407 17.76 38.50 -19.08
CA ASN A 407 19.03 38.95 -19.65
C ASN A 407 20.24 38.15 -19.11
N CYS A 408 20.07 36.84 -18.94
CA CYS A 408 21.12 35.93 -18.51
C CYS A 408 22.23 35.86 -19.57
N LYS A 409 23.42 36.37 -19.24
CA LYS A 409 24.59 36.42 -20.15
C LYS A 409 25.78 35.59 -19.66
N ASP A 410 25.72 35.03 -18.46
CA ASP A 410 26.84 34.34 -17.82
C ASP A 410 26.39 33.05 -17.13
N ILE A 411 27.32 32.10 -16.96
CA ILE A 411 27.05 30.84 -16.26
C ILE A 411 26.76 31.07 -14.77
N GLY A 412 27.36 32.11 -14.16
CA GLY A 412 27.14 32.46 -12.75
C GLY A 412 25.78 33.11 -12.47
N HIS A 413 24.99 33.42 -13.50
CA HIS A 413 23.70 34.06 -13.31
C HIS A 413 22.72 33.12 -12.59
N PHE A 414 22.01 33.64 -11.59
CA PHE A 414 21.16 32.86 -10.70
C PHE A 414 20.12 31.99 -11.44
N GLU A 415 19.46 32.54 -12.47
CA GLU A 415 18.48 31.80 -13.28
C GLU A 415 19.02 30.50 -13.89
N TRP A 416 20.30 30.45 -14.29
CA TRP A 416 20.93 29.21 -14.77
C TRP A 416 21.50 28.39 -13.61
N PHE A 417 22.09 29.07 -12.63
CA PHE A 417 22.72 28.46 -11.47
C PHE A 417 21.75 27.65 -10.60
N SER A 418 20.48 28.07 -10.53
CA SER A 418 19.41 27.43 -9.75
C SER A 418 18.85 26.14 -10.40
N GLN A 419 19.12 25.92 -11.69
CA GLN A 419 18.65 24.75 -12.41
C GLN A 419 19.39 23.47 -11.99
N LEU A 420 18.71 22.33 -12.08
CA LEU A 420 19.33 21.01 -11.92
C LEU A 420 20.12 20.66 -13.19
N ARG A 421 21.45 20.77 -13.13
CA ARG A 421 22.33 20.70 -14.29
C ARG A 421 23.10 19.38 -14.33
N PHE A 422 23.15 18.75 -15.50
CA PHE A 422 23.78 17.46 -15.70
C PHE A 422 25.07 17.63 -16.51
N TYR A 423 26.19 17.40 -15.85
CA TYR A 423 27.52 17.47 -16.45
C TYR A 423 28.06 16.07 -16.67
N TRP A 424 28.86 15.92 -17.73
CA TRP A 424 29.64 14.72 -17.93
C TRP A 424 31.09 14.97 -17.53
N HIS A 425 31.54 14.28 -16.49
CA HIS A 425 32.92 14.31 -16.04
C HIS A 425 33.78 13.47 -16.99
N ARG A 426 34.78 14.08 -17.63
CA ARG A 426 35.54 13.44 -18.71
C ARG A 426 36.51 12.38 -18.22
N GLU A 427 37.13 12.60 -17.06
CA GLU A 427 38.19 11.71 -16.53
C GLU A 427 37.59 10.41 -15.97
N SER A 428 36.52 10.52 -15.19
CA SER A 428 35.84 9.36 -14.62
C SER A 428 34.81 8.73 -15.56
N GLU A 429 34.46 9.41 -16.65
CA GLU A 429 33.37 9.03 -17.55
C GLU A 429 32.02 8.83 -16.83
N LEU A 430 31.77 9.63 -15.79
CA LEU A 430 30.54 9.61 -15.01
C LEU A 430 29.76 10.92 -15.15
N CYS A 431 28.46 10.87 -14.84
CA CYS A 431 27.57 12.00 -14.79
C CYS A 431 27.58 12.61 -13.39
N VAL A 432 27.77 13.92 -13.35
CA VAL A 432 27.71 14.75 -12.15
C VAL A 432 26.51 15.68 -12.26
N ILE A 433 25.73 15.75 -11.20
CA ILE A 433 24.61 16.68 -11.06
C ILE A 433 25.06 17.85 -10.21
N ARG A 434 24.77 19.07 -10.68
CA ARG A 434 25.03 20.31 -9.94
C ARG A 434 23.77 21.16 -9.86
N GLN A 435 23.44 21.64 -8.68
CA GLN A 435 22.36 22.59 -8.47
C GLN A 435 22.77 23.60 -7.40
N THR A 436 22.73 24.89 -7.71
CA THR A 436 23.31 25.91 -6.84
C THR A 436 24.76 25.55 -6.44
N ASN A 437 25.07 25.50 -5.14
CA ASN A 437 26.36 25.12 -4.59
C ASN A 437 26.54 23.59 -4.41
N THR A 438 25.52 22.79 -4.72
CA THR A 438 25.55 21.35 -4.47
C THR A 438 26.11 20.61 -5.67
N GLU A 439 26.90 19.57 -5.38
CA GLU A 439 27.46 18.65 -6.36
C GLU A 439 27.32 17.22 -5.85
N GLN A 440 26.78 16.35 -6.69
CA GLN A 440 26.60 14.94 -6.38
C GLN A 440 26.70 14.09 -7.64
N TRP A 441 27.14 12.84 -7.48
CA TRP A 441 27.18 11.88 -8.57
C TRP A 441 25.76 11.42 -8.91
N TYR A 442 25.49 11.14 -10.18
CA TYR A 442 24.27 10.42 -10.58
C TYR A 442 24.29 9.03 -9.94
N GLY A 443 23.14 8.56 -9.43
CA GLY A 443 23.05 7.31 -8.65
C GLY A 443 23.10 6.03 -9.51
N TYR A 444 22.72 6.12 -10.79
CA TYR A 444 22.71 4.99 -11.74
C TYR A 444 21.82 3.80 -11.36
N GLU A 445 20.93 3.94 -10.38
CA GLU A 445 19.94 2.91 -10.09
C GLU A 445 18.91 2.83 -11.23
N TYR A 446 18.49 1.62 -11.59
CA TYR A 446 17.51 1.43 -12.67
C TYR A 446 16.10 1.76 -12.18
N THR A 447 15.63 2.95 -12.54
CA THR A 447 14.28 3.46 -12.21
C THR A 447 13.29 3.24 -13.34
N GLY A 448 13.67 2.49 -14.38
CA GLY A 448 12.85 2.20 -15.57
C GLY A 448 12.42 3.44 -16.37
N ASN A 449 11.61 3.21 -17.38
CA ASN A 449 10.92 4.26 -18.15
C ASN A 449 9.69 4.77 -17.38
N SER A 450 9.91 5.31 -16.20
CA SER A 450 8.83 5.88 -15.39
C SER A 450 8.48 7.30 -15.84
N GLY A 451 7.19 7.64 -15.78
CA GLY A 451 6.69 8.98 -16.08
C GLY A 451 7.42 10.08 -15.31
N ARG A 452 7.52 11.28 -15.90
CA ARG A 452 8.09 12.48 -15.28
C ARG A 452 7.01 13.45 -14.86
N LEU A 453 7.16 14.03 -13.68
CA LEU A 453 6.28 15.09 -13.20
C LEU A 453 6.51 16.35 -14.05
N VAL A 454 5.43 17.09 -14.31
CA VAL A 454 5.54 18.41 -14.96
C VAL A 454 6.23 19.37 -14.00
N ILE A 455 7.41 19.87 -14.41
CA ILE A 455 8.20 20.80 -13.60
C ILE A 455 7.62 22.22 -13.73
N THR A 456 7.08 22.73 -12.63
CA THR A 456 6.58 24.10 -12.43
C THR A 456 7.58 24.93 -11.61
N PRO A 457 7.42 26.26 -11.54
CA PRO A 457 8.25 27.10 -10.66
C PRO A 457 8.21 26.69 -9.17
N LEU A 458 7.08 26.10 -8.72
CA LEU A 458 6.95 25.60 -7.36
C LEU A 458 7.80 24.34 -7.14
N THR A 459 7.77 23.40 -8.08
CA THR A 459 8.59 22.17 -8.01
C THR A 459 10.07 22.48 -8.18
N ASP A 460 10.45 23.45 -9.02
CA ASP A 460 11.84 23.94 -9.14
C ASP A 460 12.37 24.41 -7.78
N ARG A 461 11.58 25.23 -7.06
CA ARG A 461 11.93 25.70 -5.73
C ARG A 461 12.03 24.56 -4.72
N CYS A 462 11.16 23.56 -4.85
CA CYS A 462 11.24 22.33 -4.06
C CYS A 462 12.57 21.62 -4.30
N TYR A 463 12.97 21.39 -5.56
CA TYR A 463 14.23 20.73 -5.91
C TYR A 463 15.43 21.44 -5.30
N ILE A 464 15.51 22.77 -5.45
CA ILE A 464 16.59 23.57 -4.86
C ILE A 464 16.66 23.37 -3.34
N THR A 465 15.51 23.41 -2.67
CA THR A 465 15.46 23.30 -1.19
C THR A 465 15.88 21.91 -0.73
N LEU A 466 15.40 20.86 -1.41
CA LEU A 466 15.68 19.46 -1.08
C LEU A 466 17.16 19.12 -1.35
N THR A 467 17.71 19.47 -2.51
CA THR A 467 19.13 19.20 -2.81
C THR A 467 20.06 19.99 -1.88
N THR A 468 19.69 21.22 -1.51
CA THR A 468 20.45 21.99 -0.51
C THR A 468 20.33 21.36 0.88
N ALA A 469 19.18 20.82 1.27
CA ALA A 469 19.01 20.15 2.56
C ALA A 469 19.93 18.93 2.67
N LEU A 470 19.97 18.09 1.63
CA LEU A 470 20.87 16.94 1.56
C LEU A 470 22.35 17.34 1.65
N HIS A 471 22.75 18.42 0.96
CA HIS A 471 24.10 18.95 1.04
C HIS A 471 24.48 19.43 2.44
N LEU A 472 23.50 19.87 3.24
CA LEU A 472 23.68 20.27 4.64
C LEU A 472 23.49 19.11 5.64
N HIS A 473 23.43 17.86 5.15
CA HIS A 473 23.16 16.67 5.96
C HIS A 473 21.85 16.75 6.78
N ARG A 474 20.84 17.44 6.24
CA ARG A 474 19.50 17.59 6.82
C ARG A 474 18.44 16.92 5.95
N GLY A 475 17.29 16.63 6.55
CA GLY A 475 16.14 16.12 5.83
C GLY A 475 15.33 17.22 5.14
N GLY A 476 14.44 16.85 4.22
CA GLY A 476 13.50 17.77 3.58
C GLY A 476 12.07 17.61 4.08
N SER A 477 11.34 18.71 4.32
CA SER A 477 9.95 18.68 4.78
C SER A 477 9.00 19.47 3.87
N PRO A 478 8.57 18.91 2.72
CA PRO A 478 7.45 19.46 1.96
C PRO A 478 6.14 19.48 2.77
N LYS A 479 5.58 20.66 3.01
CA LYS A 479 4.32 20.88 3.74
C LYS A 479 3.32 21.65 2.90
N GLY A 480 2.05 21.31 2.98
CA GLY A 480 0.99 22.01 2.24
C GLY A 480 -0.28 21.16 2.09
N PRO A 481 -1.34 21.71 1.49
CA PRO A 481 -2.61 21.01 1.32
C PRO A 481 -2.48 19.67 0.59
N ALA A 482 -3.45 18.78 0.76
CA ALA A 482 -3.52 17.54 0.00
C ALA A 482 -3.62 17.82 -1.52
N GLY A 483 -3.08 16.92 -2.35
CA GLY A 483 -3.15 17.06 -3.81
C GLY A 483 -2.20 18.08 -4.45
N THR A 484 -1.28 18.69 -3.68
CA THR A 484 -0.29 19.66 -4.22
C THR A 484 1.00 19.03 -4.75
N GLY A 485 1.06 17.69 -4.83
CA GLY A 485 2.20 16.96 -5.43
C GLY A 485 3.44 16.83 -4.54
N LYS A 486 3.30 16.90 -3.21
CA LYS A 486 4.43 16.81 -2.24
C LYS A 486 5.27 15.55 -2.43
N THR A 487 4.66 14.38 -2.26
CA THR A 487 5.30 13.05 -2.38
C THR A 487 5.83 12.82 -3.80
N GLU A 488 5.05 13.19 -4.81
CA GLU A 488 5.44 13.05 -6.22
C GLU A 488 6.63 13.93 -6.62
N THR A 489 6.80 15.09 -5.98
CA THR A 489 7.98 15.94 -6.19
C THR A 489 9.24 15.30 -5.64
N VAL A 490 9.18 14.66 -4.46
CA VAL A 490 10.33 13.94 -3.88
C VAL A 490 10.68 12.72 -4.74
N LYS A 491 9.67 11.95 -5.18
CA LYS A 491 9.86 10.81 -6.10
C LYS A 491 10.48 11.23 -7.44
N ASP A 492 9.98 12.30 -8.07
CA ASP A 492 10.52 12.75 -9.36
C ASP A 492 11.97 13.28 -9.24
N LEU A 493 12.31 13.93 -8.12
CA LEU A 493 13.69 14.33 -7.82
C LEU A 493 14.62 13.11 -7.70
N GLY A 494 14.23 12.09 -6.93
CA GLY A 494 15.01 10.86 -6.80
C GLY A 494 15.21 10.15 -8.14
N LYS A 495 14.16 10.03 -8.95
CA LYS A 495 14.25 9.54 -10.34
C LYS A 495 15.18 10.40 -11.20
N ALA A 496 15.21 11.72 -11.00
CA ALA A 496 16.07 12.62 -11.77
C ALA A 496 17.55 12.45 -11.40
N ILE A 497 17.83 12.05 -10.16
CA ILE A 497 19.18 11.78 -9.66
C ILE A 497 19.58 10.30 -9.84
N GLY A 498 18.62 9.42 -10.14
CA GLY A 498 18.86 7.99 -10.32
C GLY A 498 19.04 7.25 -9.00
N ILE A 499 18.24 7.62 -7.99
CA ILE A 499 18.19 7.01 -6.66
C ILE A 499 16.76 6.54 -6.39
N TRP A 500 16.61 5.33 -5.86
CA TRP A 500 15.32 4.80 -5.43
C TRP A 500 14.75 5.54 -4.22
N VAL A 501 13.50 6.00 -4.36
CA VAL A 501 12.74 6.65 -3.29
C VAL A 501 11.67 5.70 -2.77
N ILE A 502 11.86 5.25 -1.54
CA ILE A 502 10.92 4.40 -0.82
C ILE A 502 9.90 5.28 -0.14
N VAL A 503 8.63 5.08 -0.46
CA VAL A 503 7.53 5.83 0.15
C VAL A 503 6.83 4.96 1.17
N THR A 504 6.75 5.44 2.41
CA THR A 504 6.06 4.79 3.52
C THR A 504 4.91 5.69 3.96
N ASN A 505 3.69 5.19 3.86
CA ASN A 505 2.51 5.91 4.36
C ASN A 505 2.45 5.75 5.89
N CYS A 506 2.48 6.86 6.63
CA CYS A 506 2.46 6.81 8.09
C CYS A 506 1.02 6.70 8.60
N SER A 507 0.81 5.85 9.60
CA SER A 507 -0.45 5.67 10.31
C SER A 507 -0.25 5.76 11.81
N GLU A 508 -1.33 5.85 12.58
CA GLU A 508 -1.28 5.92 14.05
C GLU A 508 -0.73 4.63 14.68
N GLY A 509 -0.95 3.47 14.03
CA GLY A 509 -0.49 2.16 14.49
C GLY A 509 0.99 1.83 14.18
N LEU A 510 1.77 2.81 13.71
CA LEU A 510 3.13 2.58 13.25
C LEU A 510 4.13 2.67 14.43
N ASP A 511 4.84 1.58 14.70
CA ASP A 511 5.76 1.45 15.84
C ASP A 511 7.19 1.95 15.56
N PHE A 512 7.89 2.41 16.60
CA PHE A 512 9.28 2.89 16.53
C PHE A 512 10.27 1.80 16.09
N LYS A 513 9.99 0.51 16.38
CA LYS A 513 10.85 -0.59 15.91
C LYS A 513 10.73 -0.78 14.40
N SER A 514 9.52 -0.71 13.86
CA SER A 514 9.27 -0.81 12.41
C SER A 514 9.92 0.35 11.65
N ILE A 515 9.82 1.59 12.18
CA ILE A 515 10.53 2.76 11.63
C ILE A 515 12.05 2.56 11.72
N GLY A 516 12.55 2.08 12.87
CA GLY A 516 13.97 1.79 13.08
C GLY A 516 14.51 0.80 12.06
N LYS A 517 13.78 -0.31 11.78
CA LYS A 517 14.14 -1.27 10.72
C LYS A 517 14.20 -0.59 9.35
N ASN A 518 13.21 0.24 9.01
CA ASN A 518 13.19 0.99 7.74
C ASN A 518 14.39 1.95 7.63
N PHE A 519 14.68 2.72 8.67
CA PHE A 519 15.85 3.60 8.72
C PHE A 519 17.18 2.87 8.62
N SER A 520 17.32 1.70 9.26
CA SER A 520 18.49 0.84 9.13
C SER A 520 18.69 0.42 7.66
N GLY A 521 17.61 -0.01 7.01
CA GLY A 521 17.59 -0.30 5.58
C GLY A 521 18.03 0.88 4.73
N LEU A 522 17.46 2.07 4.96
CA LEU A 522 17.77 3.31 4.21
C LEU A 522 19.24 3.73 4.38
N ALA A 523 19.76 3.72 5.61
CA ALA A 523 21.14 4.12 5.91
C ALA A 523 22.17 3.19 5.25
N GLN A 524 21.92 1.88 5.26
CA GLN A 524 22.82 0.88 4.70
C GLN A 524 22.70 0.76 3.17
N SER A 525 21.49 0.90 2.62
CA SER A 525 21.25 0.86 1.16
C SER A 525 21.63 2.15 0.43
N GLY A 526 21.60 3.29 1.13
CA GLY A 526 21.84 4.62 0.55
C GLY A 526 20.67 5.15 -0.28
N CYS A 527 19.50 4.53 -0.16
CA CYS A 527 18.26 4.95 -0.82
C CYS A 527 17.60 6.13 -0.08
N TRP A 528 16.57 6.72 -0.66
CA TRP A 528 15.82 7.81 -0.05
C TRP A 528 14.53 7.31 0.58
N GLY A 529 14.21 7.77 1.79
CA GLY A 529 12.94 7.52 2.45
C GLY A 529 12.04 8.74 2.39
N CYS A 530 10.82 8.58 1.88
CA CYS A 530 9.77 9.60 1.91
C CYS A 530 8.62 9.10 2.79
N PHE A 531 8.54 9.63 4.00
CA PHE A 531 7.49 9.29 4.96
C PHE A 531 6.30 10.20 4.72
N ASP A 532 5.29 9.65 4.05
CA ASP A 532 4.08 10.36 3.70
C ASP A 532 3.22 10.51 4.95
N GLU A 533 2.63 11.69 5.14
CA GLU A 533 1.70 11.95 6.25
C GLU A 533 2.32 11.74 7.64
N PHE A 534 3.60 12.11 7.81
CA PHE A 534 4.41 11.86 9.01
C PHE A 534 3.78 12.39 10.31
N ASN A 535 2.90 13.38 10.21
CA ASN A 535 2.14 13.95 11.32
C ASN A 535 0.93 13.11 11.78
N ARG A 536 0.79 11.86 11.31
CA ARG A 536 -0.17 10.87 11.86
C ARG A 536 0.44 9.96 12.91
N ILE A 537 1.75 10.00 13.09
CA ILE A 537 2.44 9.18 14.09
C ILE A 537 2.15 9.76 15.48
N ASN A 538 1.92 8.88 16.45
CA ASN A 538 1.73 9.25 17.84
C ASN A 538 2.95 10.01 18.38
N ILE A 539 2.69 11.02 19.23
CA ILE A 539 3.73 11.92 19.75
C ILE A 539 4.81 11.17 20.54
N GLU A 540 4.41 10.12 21.26
CA GLU A 540 5.31 9.25 22.04
C GLU A 540 6.31 8.54 21.12
N VAL A 541 5.84 7.96 20.02
CA VAL A 541 6.67 7.30 19.00
C VAL A 541 7.55 8.31 18.27
N LEU A 542 7.02 9.48 17.92
CA LEU A 542 7.78 10.56 17.26
C LEU A 542 9.02 10.98 18.05
N SER A 543 8.96 10.92 19.38
CA SER A 543 10.08 11.31 20.25
C SER A 543 11.27 10.35 20.12
N VAL A 544 11.01 9.04 20.06
CA VAL A 544 12.03 8.00 19.83
C VAL A 544 12.56 8.08 18.40
N VAL A 545 11.67 8.25 17.43
CA VAL A 545 12.00 8.40 16.00
C VAL A 545 12.91 9.62 15.76
N ALA A 546 12.72 10.71 16.50
CA ALA A 546 13.59 11.87 16.42
C ALA A 546 15.04 11.53 16.84
N GLN A 547 15.23 10.68 17.85
CA GLN A 547 16.56 10.21 18.26
C GLN A 547 17.21 9.33 17.18
N GLN A 548 16.43 8.45 16.55
CA GLN A 548 16.90 7.61 15.44
C GLN A 548 17.39 8.47 14.26
N ILE A 549 16.59 9.45 13.83
CA ILE A 549 16.94 10.37 12.75
C ILE A 549 18.19 11.17 13.11
N MET A 550 18.27 11.68 14.34
CA MET A 550 19.42 12.44 14.82
C MET A 550 20.71 11.60 14.77
N SER A 551 20.65 10.32 15.15
CA SER A 551 21.80 9.41 15.08
C SER A 551 22.34 9.28 13.66
N ILE A 552 21.45 9.14 12.67
CA ILE A 552 21.84 9.04 11.24
C ILE A 552 22.44 10.36 10.76
N MET A 553 21.81 11.50 11.08
CA MET A 553 22.30 12.82 10.66
C MET A 553 23.65 13.18 11.29
N ALA A 554 23.87 12.80 12.55
CA ALA A 554 25.14 12.97 13.24
C ALA A 554 26.25 12.13 12.57
N ALA A 555 25.95 10.87 12.22
CA ALA A 555 26.89 10.00 11.51
C ALA A 555 27.23 10.54 10.09
N LEU A 556 26.24 11.08 9.37
CA LEU A 556 26.47 11.74 8.07
C LEU A 556 27.36 12.97 8.20
N SER A 557 27.10 13.81 9.21
CA SER A 557 27.88 15.02 9.46
C SER A 557 29.32 14.71 9.89
N ALA A 558 29.53 13.61 10.62
CA ALA A 558 30.84 13.10 10.99
C ALA A 558 31.56 12.36 9.83
N ASN A 559 30.86 12.10 8.72
CA ASN A 559 31.37 11.39 7.55
C ASN A 559 31.95 10.00 7.89
N VAL A 560 31.30 9.28 8.82
CA VAL A 560 31.69 7.91 9.19
C VAL A 560 31.09 6.88 8.23
N LYS A 561 31.77 5.74 8.07
CA LYS A 561 31.29 4.64 7.22
C LYS A 561 30.41 3.63 7.96
N GLU A 562 30.56 3.57 9.27
CA GLU A 562 29.83 2.67 10.17
C GLU A 562 29.51 3.44 11.45
N PHE A 563 28.35 3.17 12.05
CA PHE A 563 27.93 3.81 13.29
C PHE A 563 27.00 2.89 14.09
N LEU A 564 26.88 3.17 15.39
CA LEU A 564 25.96 2.46 16.27
C LEU A 564 24.55 3.02 16.10
N PHE A 565 23.60 2.16 15.74
CA PHE A 565 22.18 2.48 15.57
C PHE A 565 21.34 1.41 16.26
N GLU A 566 20.44 1.81 17.16
CA GLU A 566 19.55 0.88 17.91
C GLU A 566 20.31 -0.31 18.56
N GLY A 567 21.53 -0.05 19.07
CA GLY A 567 22.38 -1.06 19.71
C GLY A 567 23.17 -1.96 18.75
N GLN A 568 23.05 -1.79 17.44
CA GLN A 568 23.79 -2.55 16.42
C GLN A 568 24.70 -1.65 15.59
N THR A 569 25.87 -2.16 15.20
CA THR A 569 26.77 -1.41 14.31
C THR A 569 26.35 -1.65 12.86
N ILE A 570 25.96 -0.59 12.15
CA ILE A 570 25.48 -0.66 10.77
C ILE A 570 26.34 0.17 9.83
N LYS A 571 26.36 -0.21 8.55
CA LYS A 571 27.02 0.54 7.48
C LYS A 571 26.23 1.80 7.12
N LEU A 572 26.94 2.85 6.71
CA LEU A 572 26.35 4.10 6.25
C LEU A 572 26.80 4.41 4.83
N LYS A 573 25.83 4.51 3.91
CA LYS A 573 26.05 5.10 2.59
C LYS A 573 25.60 6.56 2.62
N SER A 574 26.52 7.47 2.28
CA SER A 574 26.30 8.93 2.37
C SER A 574 25.22 9.49 1.45
N THR A 575 24.69 8.69 0.52
CA THR A 575 23.60 9.06 -0.40
C THR A 575 22.22 9.01 0.24
N VAL A 576 22.09 8.45 1.45
CA VAL A 576 20.81 8.36 2.17
C VAL A 576 20.17 9.74 2.33
N GLY A 577 18.86 9.80 2.10
CA GLY A 577 18.06 11.01 2.20
C GLY A 577 16.75 10.74 2.92
N LEU A 578 16.42 11.58 3.91
CA LEU A 578 15.18 11.45 4.67
C LEU A 578 14.26 12.63 4.35
N PHE A 579 13.04 12.31 3.93
CA PHE A 579 12.01 13.28 3.57
C PHE A 579 10.72 12.97 4.31
N ILE A 580 10.07 14.01 4.80
CA ILE A 580 8.75 13.91 5.45
C ILE A 580 7.76 14.80 4.71
N THR A 581 6.53 14.35 4.53
CA THR A 581 5.46 15.20 4.01
C THR A 581 4.44 15.49 5.12
N MET A 582 3.88 16.70 5.09
CA MET A 582 2.88 17.11 6.08
C MET A 582 1.68 17.79 5.42
N ASN A 583 0.50 17.44 5.92
CA ASN A 583 -0.78 18.11 5.66
C ASN A 583 -1.18 18.90 6.92
N PRO A 584 -0.81 20.19 7.05
CA PRO A 584 -1.20 20.99 8.20
C PRO A 584 -2.71 21.30 8.17
N GLY A 585 -3.35 21.35 9.34
CA GLY A 585 -4.74 21.80 9.51
C GLY A 585 -5.84 20.75 9.26
N TYR A 586 -5.47 19.48 9.08
CA TYR A 586 -6.42 18.36 9.00
C TYR A 586 -6.65 17.75 10.38
N ALA A 587 -7.86 17.24 10.63
CA ALA A 587 -8.20 16.54 11.87
C ALA A 587 -7.36 15.27 12.04
N GLY A 588 -7.03 14.90 13.27
CA GLY A 588 -6.19 13.72 13.57
C GLY A 588 -4.70 13.90 13.26
N ARG A 589 -4.20 15.13 13.15
CA ARG A 589 -2.79 15.42 12.85
C ARG A 589 -2.09 16.08 14.03
N THR A 590 -0.94 15.53 14.40
CA THR A 590 -0.09 16.04 15.48
C THR A 590 0.85 17.13 14.98
N GLU A 591 1.17 18.10 15.83
CA GLU A 591 2.28 18.99 15.55
C GLU A 591 3.60 18.27 15.80
N LEU A 592 4.58 18.50 14.92
CA LEU A 592 5.91 17.92 15.12
C LEU A 592 6.62 18.57 16.30
N PRO A 593 7.29 17.78 17.15
CA PRO A 593 8.21 18.30 18.17
C PRO A 593 9.29 19.23 17.59
N ASP A 594 9.73 20.24 18.35
CA ASP A 594 10.67 21.25 17.86
C ASP A 594 12.07 20.71 17.56
N ASN A 595 12.52 19.72 18.33
CA ASN A 595 13.77 19.00 18.07
C ASN A 595 13.76 18.37 16.67
N LEU A 596 12.65 17.74 16.29
CA LEU A 596 12.46 17.13 14.98
C LEU A 596 12.31 18.19 13.88
N LYS A 597 11.53 19.25 14.11
CA LYS A 597 11.40 20.37 13.15
C LYS A 597 12.77 20.94 12.77
N SER A 598 13.72 21.01 13.70
CA SER A 598 15.07 21.53 13.44
C SER A 598 15.90 20.67 12.49
N MET A 599 15.64 19.36 12.42
CA MET A 599 16.35 18.39 11.58
C MET A 599 15.94 18.46 10.10
N PHE A 600 14.76 19.02 9.81
CA PHE A 600 14.21 19.09 8.46
C PHE A 600 14.12 20.53 7.95
N ARG A 601 14.43 20.72 6.67
CA ARG A 601 14.22 22.02 6.00
C ARG A 601 12.80 22.09 5.44
N PRO A 602 11.94 23.00 5.93
CA PRO A 602 10.55 23.08 5.47
C PRO A 602 10.43 23.75 4.10
N ILE A 603 9.49 23.28 3.27
CA ILE A 603 9.06 23.96 2.05
C ILE A 603 7.55 23.94 1.90
N SER A 604 6.96 25.12 1.69
CA SER A 604 5.51 25.27 1.53
C SER A 604 5.08 25.02 0.07
N MET A 605 4.34 23.93 -0.14
CA MET A 605 3.73 23.52 -1.41
C MET A 605 2.24 23.90 -1.41
N MET A 606 1.94 25.18 -1.66
CA MET A 606 0.58 25.74 -1.48
C MET A 606 -0.35 25.51 -2.69
N VAL A 607 -0.07 26.11 -3.84
CA VAL A 607 -0.91 26.01 -5.03
C VAL A 607 -0.02 25.80 -6.26
N PRO A 608 -0.15 24.67 -6.97
CA PRO A 608 0.58 24.42 -8.20
C PRO A 608 0.03 25.26 -9.37
N ASP A 609 0.85 25.47 -10.39
CA ASP A 609 0.42 26.15 -11.62
C ASP A 609 -0.31 25.16 -12.54
N ASN A 610 -1.63 25.12 -12.39
CA ASN A 610 -2.52 24.21 -13.11
C ASN A 610 -2.47 24.41 -14.63
N ILE A 611 -2.23 25.64 -15.12
CA ILE A 611 -2.24 25.95 -16.54
C ILE A 611 -1.02 25.32 -17.23
N ILE A 612 0.17 25.43 -16.62
CA ILE A 612 1.40 24.81 -17.15
C ILE A 612 1.27 23.29 -17.18
N ILE A 613 0.69 22.71 -16.13
CA ILE A 613 0.45 21.25 -16.06
C ILE A 613 -0.51 20.83 -17.18
N ALA A 614 -1.60 21.56 -17.37
CA ALA A 614 -2.58 21.26 -18.39
C ALA A 614 -2.03 21.40 -19.81
N GLU A 615 -1.25 22.46 -20.08
CA GLU A 615 -0.60 22.70 -21.37
C GLU A 615 0.33 21.52 -21.73
N ASN A 616 1.15 21.07 -20.78
CA ASN A 616 2.13 20.01 -21.01
C ASN A 616 1.47 18.66 -21.24
N LEU A 617 0.42 18.33 -20.49
CA LEU A 617 -0.34 17.08 -20.67
C LEU A 617 -0.99 17.05 -22.05
N LEU A 618 -1.71 18.10 -22.43
CA LEU A 618 -2.31 18.19 -23.77
C LEU A 618 -1.25 18.11 -24.87
N PHE A 619 -0.12 18.81 -24.72
CA PHE A 619 0.96 18.77 -25.71
C PHE A 619 1.55 17.36 -25.85
N SER A 620 1.72 16.65 -24.74
CA SER A 620 2.23 15.27 -24.74
C SER A 620 1.28 14.29 -25.45
N ASP A 621 -0.03 14.50 -25.33
CA ASP A 621 -1.06 13.71 -26.03
C ASP A 621 -1.32 14.16 -27.48
N GLY A 622 -0.51 15.10 -28.01
CA GLY A 622 -0.52 15.46 -29.44
C GLY A 622 -1.50 16.57 -29.82
N PHE A 623 -2.02 17.32 -28.84
CA PHE A 623 -2.80 18.53 -29.11
C PHE A 623 -1.90 19.67 -29.61
N THR A 624 -2.45 20.54 -30.45
CA THR A 624 -1.73 21.66 -31.05
C THR A 624 -2.07 22.99 -30.38
N ASN A 625 -3.35 23.25 -30.07
CA ASN A 625 -3.80 24.51 -29.44
C ASN A 625 -3.79 24.44 -27.91
N THR A 626 -2.72 23.89 -27.34
CA THR A 626 -2.64 23.47 -25.93
C THR A 626 -2.82 24.61 -24.94
N ARG A 627 -2.23 25.78 -25.22
CA ARG A 627 -2.29 26.93 -24.32
C ARG A 627 -3.69 27.53 -24.19
N SER A 628 -4.45 27.55 -25.30
CA SER A 628 -5.83 28.02 -25.29
C SER A 628 -6.73 27.03 -24.53
N LEU A 629 -6.63 25.74 -24.88
CA LEU A 629 -7.38 24.67 -24.25
C LEU A 629 -7.12 24.57 -22.74
N ALA A 630 -5.85 24.64 -22.32
CA ALA A 630 -5.48 24.62 -20.90
C ALA A 630 -6.11 25.77 -20.11
N ARG A 631 -6.17 26.98 -20.70
CA ARG A 631 -6.85 28.13 -20.08
C ARG A 631 -8.36 27.92 -20.00
N LYS A 632 -8.99 27.43 -21.07
CA LYS A 632 -10.44 27.12 -21.08
C LYS A 632 -10.79 26.10 -19.98
N VAL A 633 -10.03 25.01 -19.89
CA VAL A 633 -10.18 23.96 -18.87
C VAL A 633 -10.03 24.53 -17.46
N PHE A 634 -8.99 25.32 -17.22
CA PHE A 634 -8.75 25.94 -15.91
C PHE A 634 -9.86 26.93 -15.52
N THR A 635 -10.22 27.84 -16.43
CA THR A 635 -11.30 28.82 -16.20
C THR A 635 -12.62 28.12 -15.90
N LEU A 636 -12.93 27.03 -16.59
CA LEU A 636 -14.14 26.26 -16.36
C LEU A 636 -14.19 25.70 -14.93
N TYR A 637 -13.11 25.07 -14.47
CA TYR A 637 -13.03 24.52 -13.12
C TYR A 637 -13.11 25.61 -12.05
N GLU A 638 -12.50 26.77 -12.30
CA GLU A 638 -12.56 27.91 -11.38
C GLU A 638 -13.98 28.52 -11.31
N LEU A 639 -14.65 28.68 -12.46
CA LEU A 639 -16.04 29.14 -12.51
C LEU A 639 -17.00 28.13 -11.88
N ALA A 640 -16.82 26.83 -12.16
CA ALA A 640 -17.62 25.77 -11.55
C ALA A 640 -17.48 25.78 -10.02
N LYS A 641 -16.26 25.97 -9.50
CA LYS A 641 -16.01 26.10 -8.07
C LYS A 641 -16.66 27.33 -7.42
N GLN A 642 -16.80 28.43 -8.18
CA GLN A 642 -17.37 29.68 -7.69
C GLN A 642 -18.90 29.74 -7.80
N GLN A 643 -19.47 29.15 -8.86
CA GLN A 643 -20.88 29.29 -9.21
C GLN A 643 -21.76 28.11 -8.79
N LEU A 644 -21.22 26.89 -8.72
CA LEU A 644 -21.99 25.72 -8.32
C LEU A 644 -22.17 25.65 -6.81
N SER A 645 -23.19 24.91 -6.38
CA SER A 645 -23.42 24.70 -4.95
C SER A 645 -22.26 23.99 -4.25
N LYS A 646 -22.06 24.25 -2.96
CA LYS A 646 -21.00 23.60 -2.17
C LYS A 646 -21.46 22.21 -1.74
N GLN A 647 -21.04 21.18 -2.48
CA GLN A 647 -21.28 19.77 -2.15
C GLN A 647 -20.00 19.07 -1.69
N TYR A 648 -20.11 18.12 -0.76
CA TYR A 648 -18.95 17.36 -0.26
C TYR A 648 -18.27 16.49 -1.33
N HIS A 649 -19.01 16.08 -2.36
CA HIS A 649 -18.52 15.24 -3.46
C HIS A 649 -17.96 16.03 -4.65
N TYR A 650 -18.01 17.37 -4.63
CA TYR A 650 -17.48 18.19 -5.72
C TYR A 650 -15.97 18.37 -5.58
N ASP A 651 -15.21 17.86 -6.54
CA ASP A 651 -13.76 18.04 -6.65
C ASP A 651 -13.35 18.74 -7.95
N PHE A 652 -12.96 20.01 -7.81
CA PHE A 652 -12.37 20.83 -8.86
C PHE A 652 -10.86 21.05 -8.64
N GLY A 653 -10.20 20.15 -7.90
CA GLY A 653 -8.76 20.18 -7.64
C GLY A 653 -7.91 19.75 -8.84
N LEU A 654 -6.59 19.89 -8.69
CA LEU A 654 -5.59 19.51 -9.71
C LEU A 654 -5.75 18.05 -10.15
N ARG A 655 -6.04 17.15 -9.22
CA ARG A 655 -6.14 15.72 -9.50
C ARG A 655 -7.32 15.40 -10.44
N SER A 656 -8.48 15.97 -10.17
CA SER A 656 -9.66 15.90 -11.05
C SER A 656 -9.33 16.41 -12.45
N MET A 657 -8.65 17.56 -12.55
CA MET A 657 -8.22 18.14 -13.83
C MET A 657 -7.22 17.23 -14.58
N VAL A 658 -6.22 16.67 -13.91
CA VAL A 658 -5.24 15.76 -14.56
C VAL A 658 -5.91 14.50 -15.08
N ALA A 659 -6.84 13.91 -14.31
CA ALA A 659 -7.60 12.75 -14.75
C ALA A 659 -8.42 13.05 -16.02
N LEU A 660 -9.04 14.23 -16.07
CA LEU A 660 -9.76 14.72 -17.23
C LEU A 660 -8.89 14.88 -18.46
N LEU A 661 -7.72 15.49 -18.32
CA LEU A 661 -6.82 15.72 -19.45
C LEU A 661 -6.27 14.39 -20.00
N ARG A 662 -5.97 13.42 -19.13
CA ARG A 662 -5.59 12.06 -19.54
C ARG A 662 -6.74 11.34 -20.26
N TYR A 663 -7.98 11.54 -19.83
CA TYR A 663 -9.16 11.01 -20.52
C TYR A 663 -9.35 11.66 -21.90
N ALA A 664 -9.19 12.98 -22.00
CA ALA A 664 -9.20 13.71 -23.27
C ALA A 664 -8.10 13.19 -24.22
N GLY A 665 -6.89 12.92 -23.71
CA GLY A 665 -5.81 12.29 -24.49
C GLY A 665 -6.16 10.88 -25.00
N ARG A 666 -6.86 10.06 -24.20
CA ARG A 666 -7.40 8.76 -24.65
C ARG A 666 -8.44 8.93 -25.75
N LYS A 667 -9.40 9.84 -25.58
CA LYS A 667 -10.43 10.14 -26.60
C LYS A 667 -9.83 10.71 -27.88
N ARG A 668 -8.78 11.54 -27.79
CA ARG A 668 -8.03 12.06 -28.94
C ARG A 668 -7.46 10.95 -29.82
N ARG A 669 -7.02 9.85 -29.22
CA ARG A 669 -6.50 8.68 -29.95
C ARG A 669 -7.61 7.88 -30.63
N GLN A 670 -8.77 7.75 -29.98
CA GLN A 670 -9.93 7.07 -30.55
C GLN A 670 -10.57 7.88 -31.69
N LEU A 671 -10.51 9.21 -31.58
CA LEU A 671 -11.12 10.17 -32.49
C LEU A 671 -10.07 11.19 -33.04
N PRO A 672 -9.13 10.73 -33.90
CA PRO A 672 -8.01 11.58 -34.34
C PRO A 672 -8.43 12.72 -35.29
N ASN A 673 -9.54 12.56 -36.02
CA ASN A 673 -10.00 13.54 -37.01
C ASN A 673 -10.97 14.59 -36.45
N THR A 674 -11.44 14.39 -35.21
CA THR A 674 -12.38 15.30 -34.54
C THR A 674 -11.66 16.58 -34.08
N ASN A 675 -12.40 17.68 -33.94
CA ASN A 675 -11.81 18.93 -33.47
C ASN A 675 -11.27 18.78 -32.04
N GLU A 676 -10.13 19.42 -31.74
CA GLU A 676 -9.50 19.33 -30.42
C GLU A 676 -10.42 19.88 -29.31
N GLU A 677 -11.19 20.92 -29.61
CA GLU A 677 -12.14 21.51 -28.66
C GLU A 677 -13.32 20.57 -28.35
N GLU A 678 -13.83 19.86 -29.35
CA GLU A 678 -14.92 18.87 -29.20
C GLU A 678 -14.51 17.71 -28.30
N ILE A 679 -13.24 17.26 -28.41
CA ILE A 679 -12.71 16.17 -27.60
C ILE A 679 -12.58 16.58 -26.13
N VAL A 680 -12.08 17.78 -25.87
CA VAL A 680 -11.99 18.32 -24.50
C VAL A 680 -13.38 18.53 -23.92
N TYR A 681 -14.33 19.02 -24.73
CA TYR A 681 -15.72 19.19 -24.33
C TYR A 681 -16.40 17.86 -23.98
N LEU A 682 -16.21 16.83 -24.80
CA LEU A 682 -16.68 15.47 -24.53
C LEU A 682 -16.12 14.95 -23.20
N ALA A 683 -14.81 15.07 -23.00
CA ALA A 683 -14.15 14.63 -21.78
C ALA A 683 -14.68 15.34 -20.52
N MET A 684 -14.95 16.64 -20.61
CA MET A 684 -15.56 17.44 -19.56
C MET A 684 -16.97 16.99 -19.21
N LYS A 685 -17.77 16.66 -20.22
CA LYS A 685 -19.13 16.18 -20.04
C LYS A 685 -19.14 14.82 -19.36
N ASP A 686 -18.46 13.83 -19.94
CA ASP A 686 -18.49 12.43 -19.46
C ASP A 686 -18.04 12.34 -17.98
N MET A 687 -16.98 13.07 -17.61
CA MET A 687 -16.42 12.96 -16.26
C MET A 687 -17.17 13.72 -15.17
N ASN A 688 -17.88 14.80 -15.51
CA ASN A 688 -18.49 15.68 -14.51
C ASN A 688 -20.01 15.55 -14.42
N VAL A 689 -20.70 15.19 -15.51
CA VAL A 689 -22.17 15.14 -15.52
C VAL A 689 -22.75 14.16 -14.49
N ALA A 690 -22.12 12.99 -14.33
CA ALA A 690 -22.58 11.99 -13.36
C ALA A 690 -22.50 12.46 -11.89
N ARG A 691 -21.69 13.49 -11.61
CA ARG A 691 -21.40 14.00 -10.26
C ARG A 691 -22.35 15.12 -9.82
N PHE A 692 -22.94 15.86 -10.75
CA PHE A 692 -23.70 17.07 -10.41
C PHE A 692 -25.13 16.78 -9.97
N THR A 693 -25.62 17.62 -9.07
CA THR A 693 -27.04 17.64 -8.70
C THR A 693 -27.90 18.10 -9.87
N ALA A 694 -29.19 17.76 -9.85
CA ALA A 694 -30.13 18.16 -10.91
C ALA A 694 -30.24 19.69 -11.07
N ALA A 695 -30.02 20.46 -10.00
CA ALA A 695 -30.06 21.92 -10.03
C ALA A 695 -28.77 22.55 -10.58
N ASP A 696 -27.61 21.95 -10.32
CA ASP A 696 -26.30 22.42 -10.77
C ASP A 696 -25.99 22.01 -12.22
N LEU A 697 -26.60 20.93 -12.71
CA LEU A 697 -26.34 20.42 -14.05
C LEU A 697 -26.65 21.44 -15.17
N PRO A 698 -27.79 22.17 -15.16
CA PRO A 698 -28.04 23.25 -16.12
C PRO A 698 -27.03 24.39 -16.03
N LEU A 699 -26.59 24.77 -14.82
CA LEU A 699 -25.60 25.83 -14.60
C LEU A 699 -24.26 25.44 -15.22
N PHE A 700 -23.80 24.20 -14.96
CA PHE A 700 -22.57 23.68 -15.56
C PHE A 700 -22.63 23.64 -17.09
N MET A 701 -23.77 23.22 -17.66
CA MET A 701 -23.97 23.23 -19.12
C MET A 701 -23.94 24.66 -19.68
N GLY A 702 -24.46 25.65 -18.96
CA GLY A 702 -24.32 27.07 -19.31
C GLY A 702 -22.85 27.50 -19.38
N ILE A 703 -22.08 27.23 -18.33
CA ILE A 703 -20.63 27.54 -18.28
C ILE A 703 -19.88 26.86 -19.44
N MET A 704 -20.22 25.59 -19.74
CA MET A 704 -19.65 24.84 -20.87
C MET A 704 -19.93 25.52 -22.21
N CYS A 705 -21.17 25.93 -22.46
CA CYS A 705 -21.56 26.63 -23.69
C CYS A 705 -20.86 27.99 -23.85
N ASP A 706 -20.65 28.72 -22.75
CA ASP A 706 -19.98 30.02 -22.77
C ASP A 706 -18.47 29.90 -23.08
N ILE A 707 -17.81 28.87 -22.54
CA ILE A 707 -16.36 28.64 -22.75
C ILE A 707 -16.07 27.98 -24.10
N PHE A 708 -17.00 27.16 -24.59
CA PHE A 708 -16.89 26.41 -25.86
C PHE A 708 -18.07 26.75 -26.80
N PRO A 709 -18.13 27.98 -27.32
CA PRO A 709 -19.23 28.39 -28.19
C PRO A 709 -19.19 27.63 -29.53
N GLY A 710 -20.34 27.10 -29.95
CA GLY A 710 -20.50 26.45 -31.26
C GLY A 710 -19.93 25.03 -31.38
N VAL A 711 -19.54 24.40 -30.26
CA VAL A 711 -19.02 23.04 -30.23
C VAL A 711 -20.17 22.03 -30.11
N SER A 712 -20.28 21.09 -31.05
CA SER A 712 -21.26 20.00 -31.00
C SER A 712 -20.64 18.71 -30.46
N LEU A 713 -21.43 17.93 -29.71
CA LEU A 713 -20.96 16.68 -29.14
C LEU A 713 -21.00 15.54 -30.17
N PRO A 714 -19.93 14.74 -30.30
CA PRO A 714 -20.01 13.48 -31.02
C PRO A 714 -20.92 12.50 -30.25
N GLN A 715 -21.84 11.83 -30.97
CA GLN A 715 -22.67 10.77 -30.37
C GLN A 715 -21.88 9.46 -30.31
N ILE A 716 -21.81 8.86 -29.11
CA ILE A 716 -21.24 7.52 -28.90
C ILE A 716 -22.37 6.51 -28.98
N ASP A 717 -22.20 5.45 -29.77
CA ASP A 717 -23.19 4.38 -29.91
C ASP A 717 -23.06 3.36 -28.77
N TYR A 718 -24.14 3.19 -28.01
CA TYR A 718 -24.29 2.22 -26.92
C TYR A 718 -25.39 1.19 -27.19
N SER A 719 -25.80 1.01 -28.45
CA SER A 719 -26.92 0.15 -28.84
C SER A 719 -26.85 -1.27 -28.25
N ASP A 720 -25.76 -2.01 -28.49
CA ASP A 720 -25.58 -3.38 -27.99
C ASP A 720 -25.58 -3.46 -26.46
N PHE A 721 -24.90 -2.51 -25.81
CA PHE A 721 -24.81 -2.46 -24.36
C PHE A 721 -26.16 -2.15 -23.69
N ASN A 722 -26.97 -1.29 -24.33
CA ASN A 722 -28.33 -1.01 -23.88
C ASN A 722 -29.18 -2.28 -23.87
N VAL A 723 -29.10 -3.10 -24.93
CA VAL A 723 -29.85 -4.36 -25.02
C VAL A 723 -29.51 -5.28 -23.83
N ALA A 724 -28.22 -5.46 -23.54
CA ALA A 724 -27.78 -6.28 -22.42
C ALA A 724 -28.30 -5.76 -21.06
N ILE A 725 -28.32 -4.43 -20.85
CA ILE A 725 -28.87 -3.82 -19.64
C ILE A 725 -30.38 -4.05 -19.52
N TYR A 726 -31.14 -3.89 -20.61
CA TYR A 726 -32.58 -4.12 -20.61
C TYR A 726 -32.95 -5.57 -20.30
N GLU A 727 -32.22 -6.53 -20.87
CA GLU A 727 -32.38 -7.94 -20.56
C GLU A 727 -32.05 -8.23 -19.09
N GLU A 728 -31.00 -7.61 -18.54
CA GLU A 728 -30.63 -7.78 -17.13
C GLU A 728 -31.69 -7.24 -16.16
N PHE A 729 -32.29 -6.10 -16.48
CA PHE A 729 -33.43 -5.61 -15.70
C PHE A 729 -34.61 -6.59 -15.77
N LYS A 730 -34.91 -7.13 -16.95
CA LYS A 730 -36.02 -8.07 -17.14
C LYS A 730 -35.82 -9.38 -16.37
N ASP A 731 -34.64 -9.97 -16.44
CA ASP A 731 -34.34 -11.27 -15.80
C ASP A 731 -34.40 -11.20 -14.27
N ASN A 732 -34.03 -10.06 -13.69
CA ASN A 732 -34.11 -9.81 -12.25
C ASN A 732 -35.48 -9.27 -11.78
N GLY A 733 -36.48 -9.19 -12.67
CA GLY A 733 -37.82 -8.67 -12.33
C GLY A 733 -37.85 -7.18 -12.00
N LEU A 734 -36.91 -6.39 -12.54
CA LEU A 734 -36.77 -4.96 -12.29
C LEU A 734 -37.45 -4.11 -13.38
N GLN A 735 -37.94 -2.94 -13.00
CA GLN A 735 -38.52 -1.99 -13.96
C GLN A 735 -37.42 -1.20 -14.68
N ALA A 736 -37.31 -1.39 -16.00
CA ALA A 736 -36.35 -0.67 -16.82
C ALA A 736 -36.81 0.78 -17.11
N ILE A 737 -36.45 1.70 -16.22
CA ILE A 737 -36.66 3.14 -16.39
C ILE A 737 -35.45 3.73 -17.12
N GLN A 738 -35.65 4.68 -18.05
CA GLN A 738 -34.56 5.32 -18.81
C GLN A 738 -33.46 5.92 -17.91
N ILE A 739 -33.82 6.48 -16.75
CA ILE A 739 -32.84 7.04 -15.81
C ILE A 739 -31.95 5.96 -15.19
N ALA A 740 -32.49 4.77 -14.95
CA ALA A 740 -31.73 3.63 -14.41
C ALA A 740 -30.71 3.12 -15.44
N VAL A 741 -31.12 2.97 -16.70
CA VAL A 741 -30.23 2.61 -17.82
C VAL A 741 -29.12 3.65 -17.95
N LYS A 742 -29.47 4.94 -17.94
CA LYS A 742 -28.50 6.03 -17.98
C LYS A 742 -27.48 5.95 -16.84
N LYS A 743 -27.92 5.66 -15.61
CA LYS A 743 -27.02 5.54 -14.44
C LYS A 743 -26.08 4.35 -14.54
N VAL A 744 -26.50 3.23 -15.12
CA VAL A 744 -25.62 2.08 -15.40
C VAL A 744 -24.53 2.47 -16.41
N ILE A 745 -24.87 3.23 -17.45
CA ILE A 745 -23.89 3.74 -18.43
C ILE A 745 -22.93 4.76 -17.80
N GLU A 746 -23.44 5.70 -17.00
CA GLU A 746 -22.61 6.67 -16.27
C GLU A 746 -21.61 5.95 -15.33
N LEU A 747 -22.03 4.87 -14.66
CA LEU A 747 -21.16 4.05 -13.83
C LEU A 747 -20.10 3.31 -14.67
N PHE A 748 -20.48 2.75 -15.83
CA PHE A 748 -19.57 2.11 -16.77
C PHE A 748 -18.47 3.07 -17.26
N GLU A 749 -18.85 4.27 -17.72
CA GLU A 749 -17.90 5.28 -18.18
C GLU A 749 -16.96 5.73 -17.05
N THR A 750 -17.51 5.96 -15.85
CA THR A 750 -16.73 6.37 -14.68
C THR A 750 -15.71 5.30 -14.29
N LYS A 751 -16.11 4.03 -14.26
CA LYS A 751 -15.23 2.89 -13.97
C LYS A 751 -14.15 2.68 -15.03
N ASN A 752 -14.45 2.91 -16.30
CA ASN A 752 -13.42 2.86 -17.35
C ASN A 752 -12.42 4.02 -17.24
N SER A 753 -12.82 5.11 -16.59
CA SER A 753 -11.96 6.27 -16.36
C SER A 753 -11.00 6.06 -15.17
N ARG A 754 -11.47 5.46 -14.06
CA ARG A 754 -10.77 5.30 -12.78
C ARG A 754 -11.03 3.92 -12.17
N HIS A 755 -10.03 3.34 -11.50
CA HIS A 755 -10.15 2.03 -10.84
C HIS A 755 -10.85 2.07 -9.49
N SER A 756 -11.00 3.26 -8.88
CA SER A 756 -11.74 3.47 -7.64
C SER A 756 -12.94 4.36 -7.95
N VAL A 757 -14.15 3.97 -7.55
CA VAL A 757 -15.39 4.72 -7.84
C VAL A 757 -16.32 4.72 -6.63
N MET A 758 -16.92 5.87 -6.32
CA MET A 758 -17.93 6.02 -5.26
C MET A 758 -19.33 6.17 -5.85
N ILE A 759 -20.28 5.35 -5.40
CA ILE A 759 -21.71 5.44 -5.69
C ILE A 759 -22.38 6.06 -4.48
N ILE A 760 -22.85 7.31 -4.64
CA ILE A 760 -23.39 8.13 -3.55
C ILE A 760 -24.91 8.21 -3.67
N GLY A 761 -25.60 8.04 -2.55
CA GLY A 761 -27.04 8.28 -2.46
C GLY A 761 -27.64 7.61 -1.24
N ASP A 762 -28.86 7.98 -0.88
CA ASP A 762 -29.53 7.43 0.31
C ASP A 762 -29.86 5.94 0.18
N THR A 763 -30.20 5.30 1.30
CA THR A 763 -30.71 3.93 1.29
C THR A 763 -32.00 3.87 0.45
N GLY A 764 -32.11 2.86 -0.42
CA GLY A 764 -33.27 2.70 -1.30
C GLY A 764 -33.20 3.45 -2.64
N THR A 765 -32.13 4.19 -2.94
CA THR A 765 -31.96 4.89 -4.24
C THR A 765 -31.47 3.99 -5.39
N ALA A 766 -31.65 2.66 -5.27
CA ALA A 766 -31.24 1.66 -6.27
C ALA A 766 -29.73 1.61 -6.57
N LYS A 767 -28.86 2.06 -5.65
CA LYS A 767 -27.39 1.93 -5.76
C LYS A 767 -26.96 0.48 -6.02
N SER A 768 -27.43 -0.44 -5.17
CA SER A 768 -27.07 -1.85 -5.28
C SER A 768 -27.60 -2.49 -6.56
N VAL A 769 -28.78 -2.04 -7.02
CA VAL A 769 -29.34 -2.48 -8.30
C VAL A 769 -28.50 -2.00 -9.48
N THR A 770 -27.96 -0.78 -9.41
CA THR A 770 -27.18 -0.16 -10.50
C THR A 770 -25.88 -0.92 -10.76
N TRP A 771 -25.09 -1.21 -9.72
CA TRP A 771 -23.83 -1.95 -9.91
C TRP A 771 -24.06 -3.44 -10.21
N ARG A 772 -25.14 -4.06 -9.68
CA ARG A 772 -25.53 -5.44 -10.04
C ARG A 772 -25.97 -5.54 -11.50
N ALA A 773 -26.76 -4.59 -11.99
CA ALA A 773 -27.15 -4.54 -13.39
C ALA A 773 -25.93 -4.35 -14.31
N LEU A 774 -24.95 -3.53 -13.88
CA LEU A 774 -23.69 -3.40 -14.60
C LEU A 774 -22.90 -4.73 -14.63
N GLN A 775 -22.80 -5.42 -13.48
CA GLN A 775 -22.16 -6.73 -13.39
C GLN A 775 -22.81 -7.75 -14.34
N GLY A 776 -24.14 -7.87 -14.30
CA GLY A 776 -24.89 -8.78 -15.15
C GLY A 776 -24.72 -8.47 -16.64
N ALA A 777 -24.74 -7.19 -17.02
CA ALA A 777 -24.48 -6.75 -18.39
C ALA A 777 -23.08 -7.14 -18.89
N TYR A 778 -22.04 -6.99 -18.05
CA TYR A 778 -20.68 -7.46 -18.38
C TYR A 778 -20.64 -8.98 -18.62
N CYS A 779 -21.23 -9.76 -17.72
CA CYS A 779 -21.28 -11.21 -17.83
C CYS A 779 -22.03 -11.68 -19.09
N LYS A 780 -23.12 -11.00 -19.46
CA LYS A 780 -23.88 -11.28 -20.69
C LYS A 780 -23.10 -10.96 -21.96
N MET A 781 -22.47 -9.80 -22.02
CA MET A 781 -21.63 -9.41 -23.17
C MET A 781 -20.46 -10.38 -23.35
N ASN A 782 -19.86 -10.85 -22.25
CA ASN A 782 -18.83 -11.90 -22.28
C ASN A 782 -19.39 -13.25 -22.75
N ALA A 783 -20.57 -13.67 -22.26
CA ALA A 783 -21.22 -14.91 -22.72
C ALA A 783 -21.53 -14.89 -24.22
N GLN A 784 -21.86 -13.71 -24.77
CA GLN A 784 -22.06 -13.47 -26.21
C GLN A 784 -20.75 -13.30 -27.00
N ARG A 785 -19.58 -13.40 -26.33
CA ARG A 785 -18.22 -13.30 -26.90
C ARG A 785 -17.92 -11.97 -27.58
N PHE A 786 -18.51 -10.86 -27.10
CA PHE A 786 -18.08 -9.53 -27.53
C PHE A 786 -16.65 -9.25 -27.05
N GLN A 787 -15.79 -8.79 -27.96
CA GLN A 787 -14.39 -8.49 -27.62
C GLN A 787 -14.31 -7.33 -26.61
N GLY A 788 -13.48 -7.51 -25.58
CA GLY A 788 -13.26 -6.48 -24.54
C GLY A 788 -14.22 -6.52 -23.35
N TRP A 789 -15.08 -7.54 -23.26
CA TRP A 789 -15.99 -7.75 -22.13
C TRP A 789 -15.60 -8.98 -21.34
N GLU A 790 -15.14 -8.79 -20.11
CA GLU A 790 -14.72 -9.84 -19.19
C GLU A 790 -15.82 -10.12 -18.14
N SER A 791 -15.89 -11.36 -17.62
CA SER A 791 -16.80 -11.69 -16.52
C SER A 791 -16.39 -10.96 -15.25
N VAL A 792 -17.36 -10.68 -14.37
CA VAL A 792 -17.16 -9.88 -13.16
C VAL A 792 -17.50 -10.67 -11.90
N ALA A 793 -16.54 -10.76 -10.98
CA ALA A 793 -16.72 -11.25 -9.61
C ALA A 793 -16.72 -10.07 -8.62
N VAL A 794 -17.63 -10.09 -7.64
CA VAL A 794 -17.77 -9.03 -6.63
C VAL A 794 -17.50 -9.59 -5.23
N HIS A 795 -16.67 -8.89 -4.46
CA HIS A 795 -16.31 -9.23 -3.08
C HIS A 795 -16.78 -8.10 -2.14
N PRO A 796 -17.94 -8.23 -1.49
CA PRO A 796 -18.48 -7.21 -0.61
C PRO A 796 -17.85 -7.26 0.79
N ILE A 797 -17.53 -6.10 1.36
CA ILE A 797 -16.99 -5.90 2.71
C ILE A 797 -17.68 -4.69 3.34
N ASN A 798 -18.07 -4.79 4.61
CA ASN A 798 -18.45 -3.63 5.42
C ASN A 798 -17.26 -3.20 6.30
N PRO A 799 -16.56 -2.09 5.97
CA PRO A 799 -15.37 -1.67 6.69
C PRO A 799 -15.65 -1.21 8.12
N LYS A 800 -16.89 -0.83 8.46
CA LYS A 800 -17.29 -0.41 9.81
C LYS A 800 -17.75 -1.55 10.71
N ALA A 801 -17.93 -2.76 10.16
CA ALA A 801 -18.23 -3.94 10.96
C ALA A 801 -17.01 -4.41 11.76
N LEU A 802 -15.80 -3.95 11.41
CA LEU A 802 -14.52 -4.35 11.99
C LEU A 802 -13.82 -3.14 12.59
N ASN A 803 -12.98 -3.37 13.61
CA ASN A 803 -12.03 -2.36 14.05
C ASN A 803 -10.85 -2.25 13.03
N LEU A 804 -10.00 -1.22 13.17
CA LEU A 804 -8.90 -0.99 12.22
C LEU A 804 -7.88 -2.14 12.18
N ALA A 805 -7.63 -2.76 13.34
CA ALA A 805 -6.70 -3.87 13.49
C ALA A 805 -7.23 -5.12 12.79
N GLU A 806 -8.51 -5.44 12.97
CA GLU A 806 -9.19 -6.55 12.28
C GLU A 806 -9.34 -6.29 10.78
N LEU A 807 -9.43 -5.03 10.36
CA LEU A 807 -9.55 -4.68 8.95
C LEU A 807 -8.21 -4.81 8.21
N TYR A 808 -7.14 -4.21 8.72
CA TYR A 808 -5.83 -4.12 8.05
C TYR A 808 -4.74 -5.06 8.59
N GLY A 809 -4.90 -5.55 9.82
CA GLY A 809 -3.89 -6.27 10.57
C GLY A 809 -3.12 -5.39 11.55
N GLU A 810 -2.57 -6.00 12.60
CA GLU A 810 -1.75 -5.33 13.61
C GLU A 810 -0.63 -6.24 14.15
N TYR A 811 0.38 -5.63 14.76
CA TYR A 811 1.36 -6.37 15.56
C TYR A 811 0.85 -6.54 16.99
N ASN A 812 0.87 -7.77 17.49
CA ASN A 812 0.66 -8.00 18.91
C ASN A 812 1.87 -7.45 19.69
N LEU A 813 1.62 -6.46 20.56
CA LEU A 813 2.66 -5.76 21.31
C LEU A 813 3.45 -6.67 22.27
N SER A 814 2.86 -7.78 22.71
CA SER A 814 3.49 -8.72 23.64
C SER A 814 4.39 -9.74 22.94
N THR A 815 3.95 -10.27 21.80
CA THR A 815 4.66 -11.34 21.07
C THR A 815 5.50 -10.82 19.91
N GLY A 816 5.18 -9.63 19.39
CA GLY A 816 5.77 -9.10 18.15
C GLY A 816 5.27 -9.79 16.88
N GLU A 817 4.25 -10.65 16.97
CA GLU A 817 3.67 -11.36 15.83
C GLU A 817 2.65 -10.49 15.08
N TRP A 818 2.59 -10.67 13.76
CA TRP A 818 1.62 -10.00 12.89
C TRP A 818 0.33 -10.81 12.83
N LEU A 819 -0.80 -10.16 13.13
CA LEU A 819 -2.14 -10.66 12.88
C LEU A 819 -2.67 -10.01 11.61
N ASP A 820 -3.09 -10.81 10.63
CA ASP A 820 -3.57 -10.28 9.35
C ASP A 820 -5.04 -9.83 9.42
N GLY A 821 -5.35 -8.76 8.69
CA GLY A 821 -6.70 -8.22 8.60
C GLY A 821 -7.55 -8.86 7.52
N VAL A 822 -8.86 -8.69 7.61
CA VAL A 822 -9.83 -9.22 6.64
C VAL A 822 -9.65 -8.59 5.26
N LEU A 823 -9.42 -7.28 5.20
CA LEU A 823 -9.22 -6.57 3.93
C LEU A 823 -7.89 -6.95 3.29
N SER A 824 -6.81 -7.04 4.07
CA SER A 824 -5.50 -7.45 3.55
C SER A 824 -5.54 -8.87 3.02
N SER A 825 -6.18 -9.80 3.74
CA SER A 825 -6.41 -11.19 3.30
C SER A 825 -7.17 -11.27 1.97
N ILE A 826 -8.31 -10.57 1.85
CA ILE A 826 -9.11 -10.58 0.62
C ILE A 826 -8.33 -9.94 -0.54
N MET A 827 -7.68 -8.79 -0.30
CA MET A 827 -6.86 -8.14 -1.32
C MET A 827 -5.72 -9.05 -1.80
N ARG A 828 -5.08 -9.81 -0.91
CA ARG A 828 -4.02 -10.76 -1.26
C ARG A 828 -4.53 -11.84 -2.21
N ILE A 829 -5.69 -12.43 -1.92
CA ILE A 829 -6.30 -13.48 -2.74
C ILE A 829 -6.70 -12.93 -4.12
N ILE A 830 -7.43 -11.81 -4.18
CA ILE A 830 -7.94 -11.28 -5.46
C ILE A 830 -6.83 -10.70 -6.35
N CYS A 831 -5.75 -10.17 -5.75
CA CYS A 831 -4.64 -9.58 -6.51
C CYS A 831 -3.63 -10.63 -6.96
N ALA A 832 -3.54 -11.77 -6.28
CA ALA A 832 -2.71 -12.90 -6.71
C ALA A 832 -3.34 -13.70 -7.86
N ASP A 833 -4.65 -13.57 -8.08
CA ASP A 833 -5.36 -14.28 -9.13
C ASP A 833 -5.14 -13.63 -10.52
N GLU A 834 -4.45 -14.37 -11.38
CA GLU A 834 -4.10 -14.01 -12.77
C GLU A 834 -5.24 -14.19 -13.77
N ASP A 835 -6.40 -14.72 -13.35
CA ASP A 835 -7.57 -14.87 -14.22
C ASP A 835 -8.02 -13.50 -14.78
N PRO A 836 -8.23 -13.35 -16.11
CA PRO A 836 -8.72 -12.12 -16.74
C PRO A 836 -10.11 -11.68 -16.27
N THR A 837 -10.79 -12.44 -15.42
CA THR A 837 -12.02 -11.98 -14.77
C THR A 837 -11.81 -10.68 -13.98
N GLN A 838 -12.71 -9.73 -14.17
CA GLN A 838 -12.72 -8.50 -13.40
C GLN A 838 -13.15 -8.78 -11.98
N LYS A 839 -12.40 -8.25 -11.02
CA LYS A 839 -12.60 -8.47 -9.58
C LYS A 839 -12.92 -7.14 -8.92
N TRP A 840 -14.15 -6.98 -8.45
CA TRP A 840 -14.64 -5.76 -7.85
C TRP A 840 -14.69 -5.93 -6.33
N LEU A 841 -13.85 -5.18 -5.62
CA LEU A 841 -13.91 -5.10 -4.17
C LEU A 841 -14.91 -4.01 -3.79
N LEU A 842 -16.06 -4.43 -3.26
CA LEU A 842 -17.17 -3.54 -2.93
C LEU A 842 -17.14 -3.21 -1.43
N PHE A 843 -17.03 -1.94 -1.09
CA PHE A 843 -17.15 -1.43 0.26
C PHE A 843 -18.58 -0.91 0.46
N ASP A 844 -19.38 -1.65 1.23
CA ASP A 844 -20.75 -1.27 1.57
C ASP A 844 -20.79 -0.74 3.01
N GLY A 845 -20.91 0.58 3.15
CA GLY A 845 -20.92 1.23 4.45
C GLY A 845 -20.41 2.68 4.40
N PRO A 846 -20.53 3.42 5.52
CA PRO A 846 -20.10 4.81 5.58
C PRO A 846 -18.57 4.93 5.48
N VAL A 847 -18.11 5.96 4.77
CA VAL A 847 -16.70 6.31 4.65
C VAL A 847 -16.34 7.39 5.65
N ASP A 848 -15.30 7.15 6.44
CA ASP A 848 -14.69 8.12 7.34
C ASP A 848 -13.18 8.17 7.14
N ALA A 849 -12.57 9.29 7.53
CA ALA A 849 -11.16 9.54 7.34
C ALA A 849 -10.22 8.51 8.00
N VAL A 850 -10.66 7.79 9.03
CA VAL A 850 -9.76 6.96 9.85
C VAL A 850 -9.29 5.72 9.08
N TRP A 851 -10.22 4.93 8.53
CA TRP A 851 -9.84 3.71 7.80
C TRP A 851 -9.46 4.01 6.35
N ILE A 852 -10.22 4.87 5.66
CA ILE A 852 -10.04 5.07 4.20
C ILE A 852 -8.69 5.68 3.85
N GLU A 853 -8.09 6.48 4.75
CA GLU A 853 -6.79 7.10 4.48
C GLU A 853 -5.65 6.07 4.37
N ASN A 854 -5.78 4.88 4.98
CA ASN A 854 -4.80 3.81 4.79
C ASN A 854 -4.85 3.24 3.36
N MET A 855 -5.95 3.46 2.62
CA MET A 855 -6.10 3.06 1.22
C MET A 855 -5.65 4.14 0.22
N ASN A 856 -5.18 5.29 0.68
CA ASN A 856 -4.80 6.39 -0.20
C ASN A 856 -3.81 5.96 -1.29
N SER A 857 -2.82 5.15 -0.94
CA SER A 857 -1.80 4.65 -1.87
C SER A 857 -2.35 3.69 -2.92
N VAL A 858 -3.38 2.91 -2.61
CA VAL A 858 -4.00 1.95 -3.56
C VAL A 858 -5.07 2.61 -4.42
N MET A 859 -5.80 3.59 -3.89
CA MET A 859 -6.72 4.44 -4.67
C MET A 859 -5.96 5.38 -5.62
N ASP A 860 -4.67 5.62 -5.35
CA ASP A 860 -3.80 6.40 -6.22
C ASP A 860 -3.33 5.64 -7.46
N ASP A 861 -2.73 6.37 -8.43
CA ASP A 861 -2.10 5.79 -9.62
C ASP A 861 -1.01 4.73 -9.26
N ASN A 862 -0.50 4.73 -8.03
CA ASN A 862 0.47 3.74 -7.54
C ASN A 862 -0.14 2.33 -7.44
N LYS A 863 -1.46 2.20 -7.23
CA LYS A 863 -2.17 0.92 -7.11
C LYS A 863 -1.50 -0.05 -6.13
N LEU A 864 -1.00 0.47 -5.01
CA LEU A 864 -0.22 -0.29 -4.04
C LEU A 864 -0.80 -0.08 -2.64
N LEU A 865 -1.28 -1.15 -2.01
CA LEU A 865 -1.62 -1.15 -0.59
C LEU A 865 -0.35 -1.46 0.21
N THR A 866 -0.03 -0.63 1.20
CA THR A 866 1.09 -0.83 2.12
C THR A 866 0.55 -1.06 3.52
N LEU A 867 0.87 -2.21 4.10
CA LEU A 867 0.49 -2.58 5.46
C LEU A 867 1.59 -2.19 6.46
N ILE A 868 1.25 -2.23 7.76
CA ILE A 868 2.16 -1.84 8.85
C ILE A 868 3.36 -2.79 8.95
N ASN A 869 3.17 -4.07 8.63
CA ASN A 869 4.25 -5.07 8.50
C ASN A 869 5.16 -4.86 7.28
N SER A 870 5.04 -3.74 6.57
CA SER A 870 5.74 -3.43 5.32
C SER A 870 5.39 -4.35 4.14
N GLU A 871 4.34 -5.17 4.25
CA GLU A 871 3.79 -5.91 3.10
C GLU A 871 3.21 -4.94 2.07
N ARG A 872 3.52 -5.21 0.81
CA ARG A 872 3.10 -4.40 -0.34
C ARG A 872 2.28 -5.24 -1.29
N ILE A 873 0.97 -4.98 -1.32
CA ILE A 873 0.03 -5.68 -2.20
C ILE A 873 -0.21 -4.78 -3.42
N THR A 874 0.27 -5.22 -4.59
CA THR A 874 0.06 -4.49 -5.84
C THR A 874 -1.29 -4.89 -6.45
N MET A 875 -2.12 -3.91 -6.76
CA MET A 875 -3.43 -4.12 -7.37
C MET A 875 -3.29 -4.20 -8.91
N PRO A 876 -3.58 -5.36 -9.51
CA PRO A 876 -3.47 -5.57 -10.96
C PRO A 876 -4.63 -4.87 -11.71
N PRO A 877 -4.56 -4.73 -13.05
CA PRO A 877 -5.55 -3.96 -13.82
C PRO A 877 -6.98 -4.53 -13.77
N GLN A 878 -7.15 -5.83 -13.56
CA GLN A 878 -8.45 -6.50 -13.45
C GLN A 878 -9.18 -6.22 -12.12
N VAL A 879 -8.47 -5.73 -11.10
CA VAL A 879 -9.06 -5.40 -9.79
C VAL A 879 -9.52 -3.94 -9.76
N SER A 880 -10.70 -3.69 -9.20
CA SER A 880 -11.26 -2.34 -9.00
C SER A 880 -11.92 -2.21 -7.64
N LEU A 881 -11.95 -0.99 -7.12
CA LEU A 881 -12.55 -0.63 -5.84
C LEU A 881 -13.86 0.11 -6.09
N LEU A 882 -14.97 -0.39 -5.55
CA LEU A 882 -16.27 0.26 -5.58
C LEU A 882 -16.70 0.59 -4.16
N PHE A 883 -17.21 1.79 -3.93
CA PHE A 883 -17.74 2.22 -2.63
C PHE A 883 -19.22 2.54 -2.77
N GLU A 884 -20.07 1.86 -2.01
CA GLU A 884 -21.49 2.17 -1.89
C GLU A 884 -21.69 2.96 -0.59
N VAL A 885 -22.00 4.26 -0.72
CA VAL A 885 -22.01 5.20 0.42
C VAL A 885 -23.28 6.05 0.45
N GLY A 886 -23.72 6.41 1.65
CA GLY A 886 -24.83 7.35 1.87
C GLY A 886 -24.43 8.79 1.52
N ASP A 887 -23.46 9.29 2.27
CA ASP A 887 -22.87 10.63 2.10
C ASP A 887 -21.34 10.61 2.26
N LEU A 888 -20.72 11.77 2.05
CA LEU A 888 -19.27 11.98 2.20
C LEU A 888 -18.96 13.09 3.22
N ALA A 889 -19.85 13.34 4.17
CA ALA A 889 -19.69 14.44 5.13
C ALA A 889 -18.47 14.25 6.05
N VAL A 890 -18.11 13.00 6.36
CA VAL A 890 -16.98 12.63 7.23
C VAL A 890 -15.75 12.18 6.42
N ALA A 891 -15.83 12.20 5.09
CA ALA A 891 -14.73 11.88 4.22
C ALA A 891 -13.82 13.10 3.99
N SER A 892 -12.52 12.89 3.90
CA SER A 892 -11.60 13.97 3.55
C SER A 892 -11.75 14.35 2.07
N PRO A 893 -11.62 15.64 1.68
CA PRO A 893 -11.58 16.03 0.27
C PRO A 893 -10.48 15.32 -0.53
N ALA A 894 -9.39 14.94 0.14
CA ALA A 894 -8.32 14.17 -0.48
C ALA A 894 -8.78 12.78 -0.91
N THR A 895 -9.57 12.11 -0.07
CA THR A 895 -10.19 10.81 -0.38
C THR A 895 -11.11 10.92 -1.59
N VAL A 896 -12.00 11.93 -1.62
CA VAL A 896 -12.93 12.15 -2.74
C VAL A 896 -12.17 12.38 -4.05
N SER A 897 -11.07 13.13 -4.02
CA SER A 897 -10.29 13.43 -5.23
C SER A 897 -9.68 12.19 -5.90
N ARG A 898 -9.52 11.08 -5.16
CA ARG A 898 -8.94 9.83 -5.63
C ARG A 898 -9.95 8.91 -6.33
N CYS A 899 -11.25 9.14 -6.17
CA CYS A 899 -12.33 8.31 -6.70
C CYS A 899 -13.06 8.92 -7.90
#